data_AF-A0A522GIK8-F1
#
_entry.id   AF-A0A522GIK8-F1
#
_cell.length_a   1.000
_cell.length_b   1.000
_cell.length_c   1.000
_cell.angle_alpha   90.00
_cell.angle_beta   90.00
_cell.angle_gamma   90.00
#
_symmetry.space_group_name_H-M   'P 1'
#
loop_
_entity.id
_entity.type
_entity.pdbx_description
1 polymer ?
#
loop_
_entity_poly.entity_id
_entity_poly.type
_entity_poly.pdbx_seq_one_letter_code
_entity_poly.pdbx_strand_id
1 'polypeptide(L)'
;MAKRAKNPLSVETLNHSEATRKNIPTAEFQSVMAKNEQSPVRVAYNRRNRDLDPQLVWRGKDEQDWSDLVVHAPPIYIQEKVHPKVLIDDLRRQTEAGAPAQANAQADLFADFNGLPDDNAKTEFYQHDAHWANRMILGDSLQVMASLAEREGLRGQVQCIYLDPPYGIKFNSNFQWSTTSRDVKDGNADHITREPEQVKAFRDTWRDGIHSYLTYLRDRLTVARDLLAESGSIFVQIGEENVHRVRAVMDEVFGVENCVNQITFLKTSSSTSDYLGNVCDYLLWYGKQKEVLKFRQPFYVKELGAGSFEAYNKVRYPDGTIRSLAELSQSERTSADIIRFDNITSQSIGRDKGDGAASWFPVKIKGREILPSLKVRWKTNQKGMERLQKAGRLNASKNSLSYVRRLHDFIAASFHHIWTDTVISGSSLDKNYVVETLPLVVQRCILMVTDPGDLVLDPTCGSGTAAYVAEQWGRRWITIDTSRVALALARARIMGARYPCYLLADSRDGQIKEAAITHTAPSNQSASGDIRHGFVYERAAHVTLRSIANNAEIDVIWDKWQAELEPLREGLNKELKVQWQEWEIPREASGKWSVKANLTHAAWWQARIARQKEIDASIAAKADSEYLYDKPYEDKKKVRVAGPFTVESLSPHRVLGVDENDELINAVSDKLGAFGVERDFAQIILENLRAAGVQQAHKEGKINFTALAPWPGDLVCAEGRYVEGSEESGSERRAAIFIGPEFGTVSRPDLVAAAREAGDAGFDVLIACAFNYDARSSEFDKLGRIPVLKARMNADLHMADDLKNTGKGNLFVIFGEPDIDILEAEAGQMQVKVNGVDVFQPSTGEVRSDGPDGIACWFIDTDYNEESFFVRQAYFLGANDPYKALKTTLKAEINEDAWATLHSDTSRPFDKPESGRIAVKVINHLGDEVMKVFRV
;
A
#
# COMPACT_ATOMS: atom_id res chain seq x y z
N MET A 1 -31.04 19.09 -27.85
CA MET A 1 -30.98 17.78 -27.17
C MET A 1 -30.74 18.04 -25.69
N ALA A 2 -31.72 17.80 -24.83
CA ALA A 2 -31.50 17.89 -23.38
C ALA A 2 -30.49 16.79 -22.99
N LYS A 3 -29.34 17.16 -22.43
CA LYS A 3 -28.41 16.20 -21.83
C LYS A 3 -29.20 15.41 -20.80
N ARG A 4 -29.39 14.11 -21.04
CA ARG A 4 -29.94 13.16 -20.07
C ARG A 4 -29.19 13.37 -18.75
N ALA A 5 -29.89 13.76 -17.69
CA ALA A 5 -29.28 13.90 -16.37
C ALA A 5 -28.59 12.57 -16.04
N LYS A 6 -27.27 12.62 -15.79
CA LYS A 6 -26.54 11.43 -15.35
C LYS A 6 -27.06 11.06 -13.96
N ASN A 7 -27.34 9.78 -13.73
CA ASN A 7 -27.65 9.31 -12.38
C ASN A 7 -26.47 9.65 -11.45
N PRO A 8 -26.76 10.08 -10.20
CA PRO A 8 -25.71 10.43 -9.25
C PRO A 8 -24.84 9.21 -8.94
N LEU A 9 -23.52 9.40 -8.87
CA LEU A 9 -22.59 8.37 -8.43
C LEU A 9 -22.79 8.07 -6.94
N SER A 10 -22.75 6.79 -6.54
CA SER A 10 -22.68 6.40 -5.13
C SER A 10 -21.21 6.25 -4.69
N VAL A 11 -20.94 6.59 -3.43
CA VAL A 11 -19.61 6.43 -2.82
C VAL A 11 -19.63 5.20 -1.93
N GLU A 12 -18.70 4.27 -2.15
CA GLU A 12 -18.60 3.01 -1.42
C GLU A 12 -17.20 2.81 -0.81
N THR A 13 -17.10 1.86 0.12
CA THR A 13 -15.84 1.32 0.67
C THR A 13 -15.87 -0.20 0.66
N LEU A 14 -14.69 -0.83 0.73
CA LEU A 14 -14.60 -2.26 0.97
C LEU A 14 -14.48 -2.49 2.47
N ASN A 15 -15.30 -3.41 2.98
CA ASN A 15 -15.27 -3.83 4.37
C ASN A 15 -14.82 -5.30 4.44
N HIS A 16 -14.02 -5.63 5.44
CA HIS A 16 -13.54 -6.99 5.70
C HIS A 16 -14.28 -7.57 6.91
N SER A 17 -15.60 -7.77 6.78
CA SER A 17 -16.50 -8.15 7.88
C SER A 17 -16.10 -9.44 8.61
N GLU A 18 -15.52 -10.41 7.91
CA GLU A 18 -15.05 -11.68 8.50
C GLU A 18 -13.63 -11.62 9.08
N ALA A 19 -12.94 -10.48 8.98
CA ALA A 19 -11.61 -10.31 9.52
C ALA A 19 -11.67 -9.59 10.86
N THR A 20 -10.92 -10.11 11.82
CA THR A 20 -10.75 -9.51 13.14
C THR A 20 -9.29 -9.17 13.41
N ARG A 21 -9.06 -8.30 14.40
CA ARG A 21 -7.76 -7.99 14.97
C ARG A 21 -7.87 -7.96 16.49
N LYS A 22 -6.76 -8.14 17.21
CA LYS A 22 -6.78 -7.96 18.67
C LYS A 22 -7.10 -6.52 19.06
N ASN A 23 -7.89 -6.38 20.13
CA ASN A 23 -8.13 -5.08 20.75
C ASN A 23 -6.83 -4.58 21.38
N ILE A 24 -6.31 -3.46 20.90
CA ILE A 24 -5.09 -2.83 21.41
C ILE A 24 -5.46 -1.51 22.11
N PRO A 25 -4.65 -1.04 23.08
CA PRO A 25 -4.96 0.18 23.79
C PRO A 25 -4.95 1.40 22.87
N THR A 26 -5.78 2.36 23.21
CA THR A 26 -5.68 3.73 22.68
C THR A 26 -4.67 4.51 23.51
N ALA A 27 -4.17 5.64 22.99
CA ALA A 27 -3.22 6.47 23.73
C ALA A 27 -3.77 6.90 25.10
N GLU A 28 -5.07 7.15 25.18
CA GLU A 28 -5.82 7.58 26.35
C GLU A 28 -5.88 6.49 27.43
N PHE A 29 -6.05 5.23 27.00
CA PHE A 29 -6.19 4.10 27.91
C PHE A 29 -4.87 3.46 28.37
N GLN A 30 -3.71 4.01 28.02
CA GLN A 30 -2.43 3.51 28.53
C GLN A 30 -2.41 3.44 30.07
N SER A 31 -2.94 4.46 30.75
CA SER A 31 -2.90 4.57 32.21
C SER A 31 -3.73 3.50 32.93
N VAL A 32 -4.79 3.02 32.28
CA VAL A 32 -5.69 1.98 32.81
C VAL A 32 -5.27 0.57 32.38
N MET A 33 -4.30 0.45 31.47
CA MET A 33 -3.76 -0.83 31.03
C MET A 33 -3.03 -1.55 32.18
N ALA A 34 -3.13 -2.88 32.23
CA ALA A 34 -2.49 -3.65 33.29
C ALA A 34 -0.96 -3.51 33.24
N LYS A 35 -0.30 -3.43 34.40
CA LYS A 35 1.17 -3.17 34.49
C LYS A 35 2.02 -4.19 33.72
N ASN A 36 1.61 -5.45 33.69
CA ASN A 36 2.26 -6.51 32.92
C ASN A 36 2.14 -6.31 31.40
N GLU A 37 1.04 -5.72 30.93
CA GLU A 37 0.82 -5.43 29.51
C GLU A 37 1.62 -4.20 29.04
N GLN A 38 1.96 -3.28 29.96
CA GLN A 38 2.78 -2.09 29.68
C GLN A 38 4.24 -2.44 29.41
N SER A 39 4.77 -3.48 30.06
CA SER A 39 6.18 -3.88 29.89
C SER A 39 6.43 -4.61 28.56
N PRO A 40 7.50 -4.27 27.81
CA PRO A 40 7.85 -5.00 26.59
C PRO A 40 8.12 -6.49 26.84
N VAL A 41 7.53 -7.35 26.01
CA VAL A 41 7.76 -8.81 26.10
C VAL A 41 9.06 -9.14 25.36
N ARG A 42 9.94 -9.94 25.97
CA ARG A 42 11.16 -10.40 25.29
C ARG A 42 10.86 -11.64 24.46
N VAL A 43 11.20 -11.59 23.19
CA VAL A 43 10.90 -12.62 22.20
C VAL A 43 12.18 -13.13 21.60
N ALA A 44 12.45 -14.43 21.76
CA ALA A 44 13.59 -15.10 21.15
C ALA A 44 13.17 -15.73 19.82
N TYR A 45 13.89 -15.40 18.75
CA TYR A 45 13.71 -15.97 17.42
C TYR A 45 14.81 -16.97 17.13
N ASN A 46 14.41 -18.21 16.89
CA ASN A 46 15.33 -19.28 16.51
C ASN A 46 15.83 -19.05 15.08
N ARG A 47 17.16 -18.95 14.95
CA ARG A 47 17.79 -18.88 13.63
C ARG A 47 17.75 -20.25 12.95
N ARG A 48 17.71 -20.26 11.62
CA ARG A 48 17.77 -21.50 10.84
C ARG A 48 19.10 -22.20 11.12
N ASN A 49 19.10 -23.54 11.08
CA ASN A 49 20.29 -24.32 11.38
C ASN A 49 21.43 -23.92 10.44
N ARG A 50 22.55 -23.49 11.03
CA ARG A 50 23.71 -22.91 10.35
C ARG A 50 24.50 -23.93 9.55
N ASP A 51 24.39 -25.22 9.90
CA ASP A 51 25.09 -26.30 9.21
C ASP A 51 24.45 -26.67 7.87
N LEU A 52 23.24 -26.18 7.59
CA LEU A 52 22.50 -26.54 6.38
C LEU A 52 22.92 -25.73 5.15
N ASP A 53 23.36 -24.47 5.33
CA ASP A 53 23.59 -23.56 4.21
C ASP A 53 24.88 -22.73 4.35
N PRO A 54 25.52 -22.38 3.22
CA PRO A 54 26.65 -21.44 3.23
C PRO A 54 26.25 -20.08 3.81
N GLN A 55 27.05 -19.54 4.71
CA GLN A 55 26.77 -18.27 5.37
C GLN A 55 27.67 -17.14 4.84
N LEU A 56 27.07 -15.97 4.65
CA LEU A 56 27.83 -14.73 4.45
C LEU A 56 28.41 -14.27 5.79
N VAL A 57 29.70 -14.01 5.87
CA VAL A 57 30.36 -13.52 7.11
C VAL A 57 30.65 -12.03 6.99
N TRP A 58 30.32 -11.28 8.05
CA TRP A 58 30.66 -9.87 8.18
C TRP A 58 31.08 -9.52 9.60
N ARG A 59 31.66 -8.32 9.77
CA ARG A 59 32.15 -7.85 11.06
C ARG A 59 31.04 -7.88 12.11
N GLY A 60 31.28 -8.52 13.26
CA GLY A 60 30.34 -8.63 14.37
C GLY A 60 29.26 -9.70 14.21
N LYS A 61 29.18 -10.38 13.06
CA LYS A 61 28.17 -11.42 12.83
C LYS A 61 28.34 -12.61 13.77
N ASP A 62 29.57 -13.10 13.93
CA ASP A 62 29.85 -14.30 14.73
C ASP A 62 29.47 -14.11 16.21
N GLU A 63 29.75 -12.94 16.77
CA GLU A 63 29.36 -12.57 18.14
C GLU A 63 27.83 -12.51 18.28
N GLN A 64 27.15 -11.92 17.30
CA GLN A 64 25.68 -11.88 17.26
C GLN A 64 25.04 -13.24 17.04
N ASP A 65 25.75 -14.19 16.42
CA ASP A 65 25.29 -15.55 16.15
C ASP A 65 25.53 -16.52 17.32
N TRP A 66 26.17 -16.07 18.41
CA TRP A 66 26.31 -16.86 19.64
C TRP A 66 25.03 -16.96 20.47
N SER A 67 24.08 -16.04 20.27
CA SER A 67 22.79 -16.04 20.94
C SER A 67 21.64 -15.93 19.95
N ASP A 68 20.47 -16.41 20.34
CA ASP A 68 19.24 -16.18 19.58
C ASP A 68 18.96 -14.68 19.44
N LEU A 69 18.25 -14.32 18.38
CA LEU A 69 17.81 -12.95 18.19
C LEU A 69 16.72 -12.64 19.22
N VAL A 70 17.04 -11.79 20.21
CA VAL A 70 16.07 -11.33 21.21
C VAL A 70 15.55 -9.96 20.81
N VAL A 71 14.24 -9.87 20.55
CA VAL A 71 13.56 -8.61 20.22
C VAL A 71 12.57 -8.27 21.32
N HIS A 72 12.46 -6.99 21.65
CA HIS A 72 11.42 -6.48 22.54
C HIS A 72 10.14 -6.21 21.75
N ALA A 73 9.02 -6.77 22.22
CA ALA A 73 7.68 -6.57 21.70
C ALA A 73 6.90 -5.59 22.62
N PRO A 74 7.02 -4.27 22.40
CA PRO A 74 6.26 -3.25 23.13
C PRO A 74 4.76 -3.26 22.79
N PRO A 75 3.88 -2.74 23.65
CA PRO A 75 2.49 -2.45 23.26
C PRO A 75 2.45 -1.43 22.12
N ILE A 76 1.42 -1.53 21.28
CA ILE A 76 1.13 -0.59 20.19
C ILE A 76 -0.13 0.18 20.60
N TYR A 77 -0.13 1.51 20.41
CA TYR A 77 -1.22 2.39 20.81
C TYR A 77 -1.93 2.99 19.59
N ILE A 78 -3.26 2.93 19.56
CA ILE A 78 -4.06 3.65 18.57
C ILE A 78 -4.04 5.13 18.90
N GLN A 79 -3.61 5.94 17.94
CA GLN A 79 -3.57 7.40 18.02
C GLN A 79 -4.77 8.03 17.31
N GLU A 80 -5.19 7.45 16.18
CA GLU A 80 -6.27 8.01 15.36
C GLU A 80 -7.10 6.90 14.70
N LYS A 81 -8.40 7.18 14.54
CA LYS A 81 -9.33 6.38 13.73
C LYS A 81 -9.84 7.22 12.57
N VAL A 82 -9.65 6.73 11.34
CA VAL A 82 -9.98 7.45 10.11
C VAL A 82 -10.98 6.65 9.27
N HIS A 83 -12.08 7.30 8.88
CA HIS A 83 -13.08 6.72 7.98
C HIS A 83 -13.32 7.62 6.75
N PRO A 84 -12.59 7.41 5.64
CA PRO A 84 -12.67 8.27 4.45
C PRO A 84 -14.09 8.41 3.87
N LYS A 85 -14.89 7.34 3.87
CA LYS A 85 -16.30 7.41 3.43
C LYS A 85 -17.11 8.46 4.18
N VAL A 86 -17.01 8.48 5.51
CA VAL A 86 -17.78 9.39 6.35
C VAL A 86 -17.39 10.84 6.08
N LEU A 87 -16.10 11.10 5.84
CA LEU A 87 -15.61 12.43 5.44
C LEU A 87 -16.19 12.90 4.10
N ILE A 88 -16.33 12.00 3.12
CA ILE A 88 -16.92 12.34 1.82
C ILE A 88 -18.45 12.46 1.89
N ASP A 89 -19.11 11.60 2.68
CA ASP A 89 -20.55 11.65 2.88
C ASP A 89 -20.95 12.96 3.60
N ASP A 90 -20.12 13.47 4.52
CA ASP A 90 -20.27 14.79 5.14
C ASP A 90 -20.23 15.93 4.10
N LEU A 91 -19.24 15.93 3.20
CA LEU A 91 -19.14 16.91 2.11
C LEU A 91 -20.35 16.87 1.16
N ARG A 92 -20.88 15.67 0.89
CA ARG A 92 -22.07 15.49 0.07
C ARG A 92 -23.30 16.07 0.75
N ARG A 93 -23.49 15.81 2.06
CA ARG A 93 -24.59 16.40 2.84
C ARG A 93 -24.55 17.92 2.79
N GLN A 94 -23.38 18.54 2.88
CA GLN A 94 -23.24 19.99 2.79
C GLN A 94 -23.65 20.56 1.44
N THR A 95 -23.42 19.81 0.36
CA THR A 95 -23.90 20.19 -0.97
C THR A 95 -25.43 20.12 -1.05
N GLU A 96 -26.03 19.15 -0.37
CA GLU A 96 -27.49 18.97 -0.30
C GLU A 96 -28.16 19.98 0.66
N ALA A 97 -27.44 20.47 1.68
CA ALA A 97 -27.90 21.36 2.75
C ALA A 97 -28.09 22.85 2.36
N GLY A 98 -28.70 23.09 1.19
CA GLY A 98 -29.56 24.27 0.98
C GLY A 98 -30.92 24.15 1.68
N ALA A 99 -31.11 23.18 2.59
CA ALA A 99 -32.31 22.86 3.36
C ALA A 99 -31.92 22.33 4.76
N PRO A 100 -32.74 22.54 5.81
CA PRO A 100 -32.28 22.55 7.21
C PRO A 100 -31.84 21.20 7.77
N ALA A 101 -30.92 21.31 8.73
CA ALA A 101 -30.12 20.32 9.42
C ALA A 101 -30.84 19.07 9.96
N GLN A 102 -30.24 17.90 9.67
CA GLN A 102 -30.28 16.71 10.52
C GLN A 102 -28.83 16.34 10.86
N ALA A 103 -28.31 16.94 11.93
CA ALA A 103 -26.91 16.82 12.37
C ALA A 103 -26.65 15.64 13.34
N ASN A 104 -27.71 15.05 13.94
CA ASN A 104 -27.59 13.92 14.87
C ASN A 104 -27.14 12.57 14.24
N ALA A 105 -26.81 12.54 12.96
CA ALA A 105 -26.41 11.31 12.25
C ALA A 105 -24.89 11.16 12.06
N GLN A 106 -24.05 12.09 12.54
CA GLN A 106 -22.59 11.98 12.39
C GLN A 106 -21.96 11.11 13.50
N ALA A 107 -22.53 11.10 14.71
CA ALA A 107 -22.09 10.23 15.81
C ALA A 107 -22.39 8.74 15.55
N ASP A 108 -23.55 8.43 14.98
CA ASP A 108 -24.01 7.06 14.71
C ASP A 108 -23.15 6.33 13.65
N LEU A 109 -22.47 7.08 12.76
CA LEU A 109 -21.65 6.51 11.68
C LEU A 109 -20.26 6.05 12.13
N PHE A 110 -19.75 6.56 13.26
CA PHE A 110 -18.46 6.15 13.82
C PHE A 110 -18.62 5.05 14.90
N ALA A 111 -19.84 4.72 15.30
CA ALA A 111 -20.14 3.70 16.31
C ALA A 111 -19.71 2.27 15.87
N ASP A 112 -19.62 2.01 14.57
CA ASP A 112 -19.35 0.69 13.97
C ASP A 112 -17.86 0.27 14.01
N PHE A 113 -16.96 1.06 14.61
CA PHE A 113 -15.52 0.80 14.52
C PHE A 113 -15.03 -0.36 15.41
N ASN A 114 -15.67 -0.58 16.56
CA ASN A 114 -15.06 -1.43 17.59
C ASN A 114 -15.48 -2.90 17.47
N GLY A 115 -16.72 -3.21 17.07
CA GLY A 115 -17.20 -4.61 16.95
C GLY A 115 -17.08 -5.44 18.24
N LEU A 116 -16.86 -4.79 19.38
CA LEU A 116 -16.61 -5.43 20.67
C LEU A 116 -17.93 -5.92 21.30
N PRO A 117 -17.90 -7.05 22.03
CA PRO A 117 -19.11 -7.70 22.54
C PRO A 117 -19.80 -6.93 23.67
N ASP A 118 -19.05 -6.18 24.49
CA ASP A 118 -19.57 -5.38 25.60
C ASP A 118 -18.66 -4.17 25.93
N ASP A 119 -19.13 -3.27 26.80
CA ASP A 119 -18.38 -2.08 27.20
C ASP A 119 -17.14 -2.42 28.05
N ASN A 120 -17.13 -3.55 28.77
CA ASN A 120 -15.97 -3.98 29.55
C ASN A 120 -14.81 -4.41 28.63
N ALA A 121 -15.11 -5.08 27.51
CA ALA A 121 -14.13 -5.48 26.51
C ALA A 121 -13.33 -4.32 25.92
N LYS A 122 -13.81 -3.07 26.03
CA LYS A 122 -13.06 -1.87 25.62
C LYS A 122 -11.76 -1.69 26.40
N THR A 123 -11.71 -2.14 27.66
CA THR A 123 -10.55 -2.00 28.56
C THR A 123 -9.76 -3.29 28.77
N GLU A 124 -10.26 -4.41 28.25
CA GLU A 124 -9.58 -5.71 28.28
C GLU A 124 -8.73 -5.91 27.03
N PHE A 125 -7.53 -5.31 27.03
CA PHE A 125 -6.60 -5.33 25.90
C PHE A 125 -6.03 -6.72 25.64
N TYR A 126 -5.80 -7.03 24.35
CA TYR A 126 -5.28 -8.31 23.84
C TYR A 126 -6.15 -9.56 24.14
N GLN A 127 -7.27 -9.42 24.85
CA GLN A 127 -8.16 -10.52 25.20
C GLN A 127 -9.27 -10.72 24.17
N HIS A 128 -9.81 -9.61 23.63
CA HIS A 128 -10.91 -9.62 22.67
C HIS A 128 -10.47 -9.29 21.24
N ASP A 129 -11.31 -9.72 20.32
CA ASP A 129 -11.18 -9.45 18.90
C ASP A 129 -12.13 -8.31 18.50
N ALA A 130 -11.58 -7.30 17.84
CA ALA A 130 -12.29 -6.18 17.22
C ALA A 130 -12.40 -6.38 15.71
N HIS A 131 -13.29 -5.62 15.05
CA HIS A 131 -13.35 -5.59 13.59
C HIS A 131 -12.04 -5.14 12.95
N TRP A 132 -11.72 -5.71 11.79
CA TRP A 132 -10.52 -5.33 11.07
C TRP A 132 -10.58 -3.89 10.55
N ALA A 133 -9.58 -3.10 10.93
CA ALA A 133 -9.24 -1.83 10.29
C ALA A 133 -7.80 -1.92 9.78
N ASN A 134 -7.53 -1.35 8.61
CA ASN A 134 -6.16 -1.28 8.08
C ASN A 134 -5.27 -0.37 8.96
N ARG A 135 -3.94 -0.52 8.88
CA ARG A 135 -3.04 0.03 9.92
C ARG A 135 -1.83 0.74 9.35
N MET A 136 -1.60 1.97 9.83
CA MET A 136 -0.37 2.73 9.66
C MET A 136 0.31 2.83 11.02
N ILE A 137 1.52 2.31 11.16
CA ILE A 137 2.21 2.22 12.46
C ILE A 137 3.52 3.02 12.43
N LEU A 138 3.65 3.97 13.34
CA LEU A 138 4.87 4.73 13.59
C LEU A 138 5.76 3.99 14.59
N GLY A 139 6.94 3.56 14.15
CA GLY A 139 7.96 2.96 14.99
C GLY A 139 8.94 2.07 14.25
N ASP A 140 9.92 1.54 14.97
CA ASP A 140 10.90 0.62 14.41
C ASP A 140 10.23 -0.70 13.97
N SER A 141 10.37 -1.04 12.68
CA SER A 141 9.66 -2.18 12.11
C SER A 141 10.06 -3.53 12.70
N LEU A 142 11.25 -3.68 13.29
CA LEU A 142 11.63 -4.91 13.99
C LEU A 142 10.78 -5.10 15.26
N GLN A 143 10.64 -4.04 16.06
CA GLN A 143 9.83 -4.07 17.28
C GLN A 143 8.34 -4.21 16.97
N VAL A 144 7.84 -3.44 16.00
CA VAL A 144 6.42 -3.52 15.58
C VAL A 144 6.08 -4.93 15.10
N MET A 145 6.89 -5.51 14.20
CA MET A 145 6.67 -6.89 13.73
C MET A 145 6.71 -7.92 14.85
N ALA A 146 7.58 -7.75 15.86
CA ALA A 146 7.61 -8.62 17.02
C ALA A 146 6.33 -8.50 17.86
N SER A 147 5.79 -7.29 18.04
CA SER A 147 4.51 -7.07 18.72
C SER A 147 3.33 -7.65 17.95
N LEU A 148 3.30 -7.48 16.63
CA LEU A 148 2.29 -8.11 15.75
C LEU A 148 2.33 -9.64 15.88
N ALA A 149 3.53 -10.23 15.93
CA ALA A 149 3.71 -11.66 16.05
C ALA A 149 3.24 -12.22 17.41
N GLU A 150 3.64 -11.60 18.52
CA GLU A 150 3.50 -12.19 19.87
C GLU A 150 2.29 -11.67 20.64
N ARG A 151 2.02 -10.37 20.58
CA ARG A 151 0.89 -9.77 21.32
C ARG A 151 -0.42 -9.91 20.55
N GLU A 152 -0.35 -9.80 19.22
CA GLU A 152 -1.54 -9.80 18.37
C GLU A 152 -1.78 -11.13 17.64
N GLY A 153 -0.88 -12.10 17.78
CA GLY A 153 -1.04 -13.45 17.25
C GLY A 153 -1.00 -13.55 15.72
N LEU A 154 -0.39 -12.60 15.02
CA LEU A 154 -0.31 -12.57 13.55
C LEU A 154 0.75 -13.50 12.94
N ARG A 155 1.41 -14.34 13.76
CA ARG A 155 2.31 -15.39 13.27
C ARG A 155 1.60 -16.30 12.27
N GLY A 156 2.21 -16.53 11.12
CA GLY A 156 1.63 -17.40 10.10
C GLY A 156 0.43 -16.82 9.34
N GLN A 157 0.08 -15.54 9.51
CA GLN A 157 -1.14 -14.96 8.92
C GLN A 157 -0.89 -14.02 7.75
N VAL A 158 0.33 -13.50 7.58
CA VAL A 158 0.67 -12.55 6.51
C VAL A 158 0.87 -13.32 5.20
N GLN A 159 0.13 -12.97 4.14
CA GLN A 159 0.23 -13.66 2.86
C GLN A 159 1.30 -13.05 1.95
N CYS A 160 1.50 -11.73 2.01
CA CYS A 160 2.49 -11.03 1.21
C CYS A 160 3.24 -10.00 2.05
N ILE A 161 4.57 -10.03 2.00
CA ILE A 161 5.42 -8.95 2.51
C ILE A 161 6.09 -8.26 1.32
N TYR A 162 5.93 -6.94 1.23
CA TYR A 162 6.68 -6.13 0.27
C TYR A 162 7.65 -5.25 1.04
N LEU A 163 8.95 -5.48 0.85
CA LEU A 163 10.02 -4.78 1.55
C LEU A 163 10.84 -3.98 0.52
N ASP A 164 10.85 -2.66 0.65
CA ASP A 164 11.67 -1.74 -0.16
C ASP A 164 12.66 -1.04 0.79
N PRO A 165 13.70 -1.75 1.27
CA PRO A 165 14.63 -1.19 2.22
C PRO A 165 15.54 -0.17 1.52
N PRO A 166 16.23 0.70 2.27
CA PRO A 166 17.24 1.56 1.67
C PRO A 166 18.31 0.71 0.94
N TYR A 167 18.64 1.01 -0.31
CA TYR A 167 19.55 0.22 -1.18
C TYR A 167 21.03 0.24 -0.79
N GLY A 168 21.46 0.96 0.25
CA GLY A 168 22.88 1.02 0.61
C GLY A 168 23.33 2.25 1.40
N ILE A 169 24.64 2.33 1.61
CA ILE A 169 25.34 3.40 2.38
C ILE A 169 25.25 4.78 1.68
N LYS A 170 24.90 4.83 0.38
CA LYS A 170 24.78 6.08 -0.39
C LYS A 170 23.40 6.75 -0.26
N PHE A 171 22.79 6.71 0.92
CA PHE A 171 21.41 7.16 1.14
C PHE A 171 21.25 8.63 1.56
N ASN A 172 22.33 9.41 1.59
CA ASN A 172 22.30 10.81 2.03
C ASN A 172 21.53 11.77 1.10
N SER A 173 21.12 11.36 -0.10
CA SER A 173 20.48 12.23 -1.10
C SER A 173 18.97 12.03 -1.31
N ASN A 174 18.32 11.11 -0.59
CA ASN A 174 16.96 10.66 -0.94
C ASN A 174 15.90 10.87 0.15
N PHE A 175 16.28 11.48 1.27
CA PHE A 175 15.40 11.64 2.43
C PHE A 175 14.58 12.93 2.36
N GLN A 176 13.25 12.80 2.34
CA GLN A 176 12.35 13.95 2.36
C GLN A 176 12.14 14.42 3.80
N TRP A 177 12.81 15.51 4.16
CA TRP A 177 12.75 16.12 5.50
C TRP A 177 11.50 16.96 5.76
N SER A 178 10.72 17.26 4.72
CA SER A 178 9.49 18.06 4.80
C SER A 178 8.49 17.66 3.72
N THR A 179 7.21 17.70 4.06
CA THR A 179 6.09 17.50 3.12
C THR A 179 6.09 18.47 1.93
N THR A 180 6.75 19.62 2.03
CA THR A 180 6.79 20.66 0.97
C THR A 180 8.01 20.58 0.04
N SER A 181 9.06 19.85 0.41
CA SER A 181 10.32 19.81 -0.35
C SER A 181 10.48 18.49 -1.10
N ARG A 182 10.58 18.56 -2.44
CA ARG A 182 10.80 17.38 -3.32
C ARG A 182 12.23 17.25 -3.84
N ASP A 183 13.06 18.29 -3.65
CA ASP A 183 14.45 18.35 -4.12
C ASP A 183 15.41 18.15 -2.94
N VAL A 184 15.99 16.96 -2.84
CA VAL A 184 17.00 16.63 -1.82
C VAL A 184 18.37 16.65 -2.50
N LYS A 185 19.27 17.55 -2.06
CA LYS A 185 20.65 17.64 -2.57
C LYS A 185 21.62 17.26 -1.47
N ASP A 186 22.65 16.48 -1.85
CA ASP A 186 23.68 15.98 -0.94
C ASP A 186 24.49 17.12 -0.29
N GLY A 187 24.89 16.91 0.97
CA GLY A 187 25.89 17.74 1.67
C GLY A 187 25.39 19.02 2.36
N ASN A 188 24.10 19.36 2.33
CA ASN A 188 23.61 20.53 3.05
C ASN A 188 23.23 20.19 4.50
N ALA A 189 23.99 20.72 5.47
CA ALA A 189 23.78 20.54 6.91
C ALA A 189 22.39 21.02 7.39
N ASP A 190 21.71 21.82 6.57
CA ASP A 190 20.36 22.30 6.83
C ASP A 190 19.28 21.20 6.70
N HIS A 191 19.55 20.12 5.95
CA HIS A 191 18.60 19.03 5.66
C HIS A 191 18.70 17.82 6.60
N ILE A 192 19.47 17.91 7.69
CA ILE A 192 19.60 16.85 8.69
C ILE A 192 18.31 16.75 9.52
N THR A 193 17.75 15.55 9.59
CA THR A 193 16.48 15.23 10.26
C THR A 193 16.55 15.43 11.77
N ARG A 194 15.41 15.82 12.36
CA ARG A 194 15.29 16.14 13.80
C ARG A 194 14.84 14.95 14.65
N GLU A 195 14.47 13.84 14.01
CA GLU A 195 13.90 12.64 14.65
C GLU A 195 15.00 11.68 15.13
N PRO A 196 15.14 11.42 16.44
CA PRO A 196 16.17 10.53 16.97
C PRO A 196 16.03 9.08 16.52
N GLU A 197 14.81 8.57 16.30
CA GLU A 197 14.55 7.22 15.77
C GLU A 197 15.10 7.08 14.34
N GLN A 198 14.88 8.08 13.48
CA GLN A 198 15.51 8.15 12.18
C GLN A 198 17.02 8.32 12.31
N VAL A 199 17.50 9.25 13.14
CA VAL A 199 18.94 9.47 13.32
C VAL A 199 19.63 8.21 13.88
N LYS A 200 18.98 7.41 14.72
CA LYS A 200 19.42 6.08 15.20
C LYS A 200 19.36 5.05 14.06
N ALA A 201 18.22 4.92 13.39
CA ALA A 201 18.04 4.05 12.22
C ALA A 201 18.87 4.46 10.98
N PHE A 202 19.51 5.62 10.95
CA PHE A 202 20.38 6.06 9.84
C PHE A 202 21.84 6.22 10.25
N ARG A 203 22.18 6.74 11.44
CA ARG A 203 23.58 6.83 11.90
C ARG A 203 24.10 5.52 12.49
N ASP A 204 23.30 4.74 13.23
CA ASP A 204 23.72 3.42 13.71
C ASP A 204 23.66 2.35 12.62
N THR A 205 22.70 2.45 11.69
CA THR A 205 22.52 1.48 10.58
C THR A 205 23.67 1.44 9.58
N TRP A 206 24.59 2.42 9.62
CA TRP A 206 25.71 2.49 8.68
C TRP A 206 27.06 2.84 9.34
N ARG A 207 27.19 2.72 10.66
CA ARG A 207 28.47 2.98 11.37
C ARG A 207 29.62 2.13 10.82
N ASP A 208 29.35 0.86 10.55
CA ASP A 208 30.27 -0.08 9.87
C ASP A 208 29.92 -0.27 8.38
N GLY A 209 29.18 0.68 7.79
CA GLY A 209 28.72 0.62 6.42
C GLY A 209 27.85 -0.62 6.17
N ILE A 210 28.23 -1.42 5.17
CA ILE A 210 27.44 -2.58 4.71
C ILE A 210 27.21 -3.64 5.80
N HIS A 211 28.10 -3.74 6.79
CA HIS A 211 28.00 -4.72 7.87
C HIS A 211 26.75 -4.47 8.73
N SER A 212 26.54 -3.24 9.15
CA SER A 212 25.37 -2.82 9.93
C SER A 212 24.06 -3.01 9.16
N TYR A 213 24.07 -2.78 7.85
CA TYR A 213 22.90 -3.01 6.99
C TYR A 213 22.52 -4.46 6.81
N LEU A 214 23.50 -5.36 6.67
CA LEU A 214 23.21 -6.79 6.58
C LEU A 214 22.63 -7.32 7.90
N THR A 215 23.12 -6.84 9.05
CA THR A 215 22.49 -7.14 10.35
C THR A 215 21.06 -6.58 10.41
N TYR A 216 20.86 -5.31 10.07
CA TYR A 216 19.54 -4.66 10.03
C TYR A 216 18.51 -5.46 9.22
N LEU A 217 18.90 -5.90 8.02
CA LEU A 217 18.02 -6.70 7.15
C LEU A 217 17.82 -8.11 7.68
N ARG A 218 18.88 -8.80 8.10
CA ARG A 218 18.78 -10.19 8.59
C ARG A 218 17.78 -10.31 9.74
N ASP A 219 17.86 -9.41 10.70
CA ASP A 219 17.04 -9.47 11.91
C ASP A 219 15.56 -9.23 11.57
N ARG A 220 15.27 -8.27 10.68
CA ARG A 220 13.92 -8.01 10.16
C ARG A 220 13.37 -9.15 9.31
N LEU A 221 14.19 -9.71 8.43
CA LEU A 221 13.81 -10.85 7.59
C LEU A 221 13.49 -12.08 8.45
N THR A 222 14.18 -12.26 9.58
CA THR A 222 13.92 -13.35 10.52
C THR A 222 12.51 -13.23 11.11
N VAL A 223 12.14 -12.05 11.61
CA VAL A 223 10.78 -11.82 12.15
C VAL A 223 9.72 -11.86 11.04
N ALA A 224 10.02 -11.30 9.85
CA ALA A 224 9.14 -11.34 8.69
C ALA A 224 8.80 -12.78 8.25
N ARG A 225 9.77 -13.70 8.29
CA ARG A 225 9.56 -15.12 7.99
C ARG A 225 8.53 -15.77 8.91
N ASP A 226 8.56 -15.43 10.19
CA ASP A 226 7.64 -15.99 11.19
C ASP A 226 6.21 -15.44 11.06
N LEU A 227 6.07 -14.19 10.58
CA LEU A 227 4.77 -13.58 10.28
C LEU A 227 4.11 -14.17 9.02
N LEU A 228 4.90 -14.66 8.06
CA LEU A 228 4.36 -15.22 6.82
C LEU A 228 3.56 -16.50 7.06
N ALA A 229 2.43 -16.63 6.35
CA ALA A 229 1.73 -17.89 6.16
C ALA A 229 2.62 -18.91 5.41
N GLU A 230 2.32 -20.20 5.52
CA GLU A 230 3.09 -21.26 4.81
C GLU A 230 3.07 -21.05 3.29
N SER A 231 1.93 -20.63 2.74
CA SER A 231 1.78 -20.24 1.33
C SER A 231 2.26 -18.83 1.02
N GLY A 232 2.78 -18.10 2.01
CA GLY A 232 3.13 -16.69 1.96
C GLY A 232 4.40 -16.41 1.15
N SER A 233 4.49 -15.20 0.62
CA SER A 233 5.65 -14.73 -0.16
C SER A 233 6.19 -13.40 0.36
N ILE A 234 7.50 -13.22 0.24
CA ILE A 234 8.18 -11.95 0.46
C ILE A 234 8.85 -11.48 -0.84
N PHE A 235 8.71 -10.20 -1.12
CA PHE A 235 9.42 -9.50 -2.19
C PHE A 235 10.32 -8.45 -1.57
N VAL A 236 11.63 -8.51 -1.88
CA VAL A 236 12.61 -7.50 -1.45
C VAL A 236 13.10 -6.75 -2.67
N GLN A 237 12.80 -5.46 -2.76
CA GLN A 237 13.27 -4.58 -3.83
C GLN A 237 14.68 -4.09 -3.51
N ILE A 238 15.60 -4.18 -4.46
CA ILE A 238 17.00 -3.81 -4.23
C ILE A 238 17.70 -3.38 -5.52
N GLY A 239 18.60 -2.41 -5.41
CA GLY A 239 19.50 -2.01 -6.49
C GLY A 239 20.65 -2.99 -6.73
N GLU A 240 21.40 -2.77 -7.81
CA GLU A 240 22.52 -3.65 -8.21
C GLU A 240 23.64 -3.73 -7.16
N GLU A 241 23.84 -2.68 -6.36
CA GLU A 241 24.98 -2.57 -5.45
C GLU A 241 25.01 -3.69 -4.39
N ASN A 242 23.83 -4.11 -3.93
CA ASN A 242 23.69 -5.03 -2.79
C ASN A 242 22.83 -6.27 -3.08
N VAL A 243 22.30 -6.43 -4.31
CA VAL A 243 21.41 -7.55 -4.67
C VAL A 243 21.99 -8.92 -4.30
N HIS A 244 23.28 -9.16 -4.54
CA HIS A 244 23.91 -10.45 -4.23
C HIS A 244 24.14 -10.67 -2.73
N ARG A 245 24.41 -9.59 -1.97
CA ARG A 245 24.59 -9.68 -0.51
C ARG A 245 23.24 -9.92 0.17
N VAL A 246 22.21 -9.19 -0.23
CA VAL A 246 20.85 -9.35 0.29
C VAL A 246 20.31 -10.73 -0.06
N ARG A 247 20.54 -11.23 -1.28
CA ARG A 247 20.17 -12.59 -1.67
C ARG A 247 20.80 -13.65 -0.77
N ALA A 248 22.10 -13.53 -0.47
CA ALA A 248 22.77 -14.46 0.44
C ALA A 248 22.18 -14.43 1.87
N VAL A 249 21.78 -13.25 2.36
CA VAL A 249 21.07 -13.13 3.65
C VAL A 249 19.68 -13.76 3.59
N MET A 250 18.95 -13.59 2.48
CA MET A 250 17.66 -14.26 2.30
C MET A 250 17.78 -15.77 2.21
N ASP A 251 18.82 -16.29 1.53
CA ASP A 251 19.14 -17.72 1.49
C ASP A 251 19.40 -18.27 2.90
N GLU A 252 20.11 -17.54 3.76
CA GLU A 252 20.35 -17.92 5.15
C GLU A 252 19.05 -17.97 5.99
N VAL A 253 18.17 -16.97 5.81
CA VAL A 253 16.94 -16.85 6.62
C VAL A 253 15.83 -17.79 6.13
N PHE A 254 15.57 -17.84 4.83
CA PHE A 254 14.47 -18.57 4.21
C PHE A 254 14.86 -19.94 3.67
N GLY A 255 16.14 -20.14 3.33
CA GLY A 255 16.63 -21.31 2.62
C GLY A 255 16.72 -21.12 1.12
N VAL A 256 17.80 -21.65 0.56
CA VAL A 256 18.10 -21.61 -0.88
C VAL A 256 17.00 -22.31 -1.68
N GLU A 257 16.42 -23.37 -1.12
CA GLU A 257 15.29 -24.11 -1.69
C GLU A 257 14.04 -23.24 -1.87
N ASN A 258 13.85 -22.27 -0.97
CA ASN A 258 12.69 -21.38 -0.94
C ASN A 258 12.86 -20.11 -1.79
N CYS A 259 14.01 -19.95 -2.44
CA CYS A 259 14.18 -18.97 -3.51
C CYS A 259 13.26 -19.32 -4.68
N VAL A 260 12.34 -18.41 -5.02
CA VAL A 260 11.40 -18.61 -6.12
C VAL A 260 11.96 -18.03 -7.41
N ASN A 261 12.33 -16.74 -7.40
CA ASN A 261 12.94 -16.08 -8.56
C ASN A 261 13.63 -14.75 -8.22
N GLN A 262 14.53 -14.32 -9.09
CA GLN A 262 15.05 -12.94 -9.11
C GLN A 262 14.45 -12.23 -10.32
N ILE A 263 13.65 -11.20 -10.07
CA ILE A 263 12.91 -10.47 -11.10
C ILE A 263 13.66 -9.16 -11.39
N THR A 264 13.89 -8.87 -12.66
CA THR A 264 14.52 -7.63 -13.12
C THR A 264 13.45 -6.74 -13.73
N PHE A 265 13.36 -5.49 -13.28
CA PHE A 265 12.45 -4.52 -13.85
C PHE A 265 13.19 -3.24 -14.26
N LEU A 266 12.73 -2.61 -15.34
CA LEU A 266 13.33 -1.39 -15.86
C LEU A 266 12.87 -0.16 -15.08
N LYS A 267 13.79 0.77 -14.81
CA LYS A 267 13.53 2.08 -14.17
C LYS A 267 13.55 3.24 -15.16
N THR A 268 12.82 4.30 -14.85
CA THR A 268 12.74 5.51 -15.69
C THR A 268 14.01 6.35 -15.57
N SER A 269 14.99 6.15 -16.48
CA SER A 269 15.94 7.16 -17.04
C SER A 269 17.31 6.57 -17.42
N SER A 270 17.91 7.18 -18.45
CA SER A 270 19.28 7.00 -18.90
C SER A 270 20.25 7.56 -17.86
N SER A 271 20.80 6.70 -17.01
CA SER A 271 21.94 7.05 -16.16
C SER A 271 23.12 7.47 -17.06
N THR A 272 23.58 8.71 -16.95
CA THR A 272 24.92 9.10 -17.42
C THR A 272 25.93 8.41 -16.52
N SER A 273 26.53 7.33 -17.02
CA SER A 273 27.65 6.68 -16.36
C SER A 273 28.91 6.86 -17.18
N ASP A 274 30.06 6.80 -16.53
CA ASP A 274 31.36 6.75 -17.23
C ASP A 274 31.51 5.50 -18.13
N TYR A 275 30.69 4.47 -17.90
CA TYR A 275 30.68 3.21 -18.65
C TYR A 275 29.27 2.88 -19.20
N LEU A 276 28.69 1.75 -18.81
CA LEU A 276 27.32 1.35 -19.14
C LEU A 276 26.37 1.75 -18.02
N GLY A 277 25.35 2.54 -18.36
CA GLY A 277 24.35 3.00 -17.41
C GLY A 277 23.46 1.84 -16.95
N ASN A 278 23.29 1.71 -15.64
CA ASN A 278 22.33 0.76 -15.09
C ASN A 278 20.89 1.28 -15.26
N VAL A 279 20.06 0.51 -15.96
CA VAL A 279 18.67 0.84 -16.29
C VAL A 279 17.65 -0.05 -15.58
N CYS A 280 18.09 -0.90 -14.64
CA CYS A 280 17.23 -1.84 -13.95
C CYS A 280 17.46 -1.87 -12.44
N ASP A 281 16.42 -2.27 -11.73
CA ASP A 281 16.46 -2.69 -10.33
C ASP A 281 15.90 -4.13 -10.24
N TYR A 282 16.04 -4.74 -9.06
CA TYR A 282 15.76 -6.16 -8.85
C TYR A 282 14.74 -6.37 -7.73
N LEU A 283 13.93 -7.41 -7.86
CA LEU A 283 13.11 -7.97 -6.78
C LEU A 283 13.58 -9.40 -6.49
N LEU A 284 13.90 -9.66 -5.23
CA LEU A 284 14.17 -11.00 -4.73
C LEU A 284 12.86 -11.58 -4.20
N TRP A 285 12.40 -12.69 -4.79
CA TRP A 285 11.15 -13.35 -4.40
C TRP A 285 11.44 -14.69 -3.71
N TYR A 286 11.05 -14.77 -2.44
CA TYR A 286 11.14 -15.98 -1.62
C TYR A 286 9.75 -16.37 -1.11
N GLY A 287 9.52 -17.67 -0.99
CA GLY A 287 8.38 -18.23 -0.26
C GLY A 287 8.75 -18.58 1.17
N LYS A 288 7.76 -18.72 2.05
CA LYS A 288 7.99 -19.42 3.32
C LYS A 288 8.19 -20.92 3.09
N GLN A 289 7.28 -21.53 2.33
CA GLN A 289 7.41 -22.88 1.80
C GLN A 289 7.08 -22.88 0.30
N LYS A 290 8.08 -23.17 -0.53
CA LYS A 290 7.92 -23.12 -1.99
C LYS A 290 6.94 -24.15 -2.53
N GLU A 291 6.80 -25.29 -1.86
CA GLU A 291 5.94 -26.41 -2.28
C GLU A 291 4.45 -26.07 -2.23
N VAL A 292 4.04 -25.20 -1.30
CA VAL A 292 2.64 -24.79 -1.08
C VAL A 292 2.39 -23.31 -1.41
N LEU A 293 3.33 -22.70 -2.14
CA LEU A 293 3.31 -21.27 -2.46
C LEU A 293 2.05 -20.87 -3.25
N LYS A 294 1.40 -19.78 -2.83
CA LYS A 294 0.31 -19.18 -3.60
C LYS A 294 0.88 -18.45 -4.82
N PHE A 295 0.52 -18.87 -6.02
CA PHE A 295 0.97 -18.23 -7.26
C PHE A 295 -0.13 -18.14 -8.32
N ARG A 296 -0.32 -16.94 -8.86
CA ARG A 296 -1.14 -16.62 -10.04
C ARG A 296 -0.23 -16.12 -11.13
N GLN A 297 -0.22 -16.80 -12.28
CA GLN A 297 0.57 -16.38 -13.42
C GLN A 297 0.03 -15.04 -13.95
N PRO A 298 0.84 -13.96 -13.96
CA PRO A 298 0.44 -12.71 -14.56
C PRO A 298 0.50 -12.81 -16.09
N PHE A 299 -0.51 -12.22 -16.74
CA PHE A 299 -0.66 -12.21 -18.18
C PHE A 299 -0.79 -10.78 -18.70
N TYR A 300 -0.33 -10.53 -19.92
CA TYR A 300 -0.61 -9.30 -20.67
C TYR A 300 -1.27 -9.63 -22.00
N VAL A 301 -2.02 -8.67 -22.52
CA VAL A 301 -2.66 -8.78 -23.84
C VAL A 301 -1.62 -8.53 -24.93
N LYS A 302 -1.61 -9.40 -25.94
CA LYS A 302 -0.66 -9.36 -27.06
C LYS A 302 -0.90 -8.13 -27.93
N GLU A 303 0.15 -7.36 -28.17
CA GLU A 303 0.18 -6.35 -29.24
C GLU A 303 0.81 -6.91 -30.52
N LEU A 304 0.26 -6.54 -31.67
CA LEU A 304 0.72 -6.99 -32.98
C LEU A 304 2.08 -6.40 -33.32
N GLY A 305 3.08 -7.25 -33.58
CA GLY A 305 4.40 -6.86 -34.06
C GLY A 305 5.53 -6.82 -33.03
N ALA A 306 5.30 -7.22 -31.77
CA ALA A 306 6.34 -7.28 -30.74
C ALA A 306 6.71 -8.74 -30.36
N GLY A 307 8.00 -9.02 -30.15
CA GLY A 307 8.51 -10.28 -29.57
C GLY A 307 8.01 -11.57 -30.25
N SER A 308 7.51 -12.52 -29.46
CA SER A 308 6.97 -13.83 -29.89
C SER A 308 5.86 -13.77 -30.96
N PHE A 309 5.37 -12.57 -31.30
CA PHE A 309 4.29 -12.31 -32.25
C PHE A 309 4.77 -12.06 -33.68
N GLU A 310 6.08 -11.98 -33.94
CA GLU A 310 6.64 -12.01 -35.31
C GLU A 310 6.19 -13.24 -36.11
N ALA A 311 5.91 -14.35 -35.43
CA ALA A 311 5.42 -15.57 -36.06
C ALA A 311 3.98 -15.47 -36.60
N TYR A 312 3.17 -14.52 -36.11
CA TYR A 312 1.80 -14.24 -36.57
C TYR A 312 1.82 -13.32 -37.78
N ASN A 313 2.36 -13.83 -38.89
CA ASN A 313 2.65 -13.05 -40.09
C ASN A 313 1.68 -13.28 -41.25
N LYS A 314 0.52 -13.89 -41.00
CA LYS A 314 -0.46 -14.22 -42.03
C LYS A 314 -1.86 -13.80 -41.61
N VAL A 315 -2.68 -13.45 -42.59
CA VAL A 315 -4.11 -13.17 -42.41
C VAL A 315 -4.91 -14.23 -43.15
N ARG A 316 -5.88 -14.80 -42.46
CA ARG A 316 -6.93 -15.62 -43.03
C ARG A 316 -8.16 -14.74 -43.28
N TYR A 317 -8.71 -14.84 -44.47
CA TYR A 317 -9.99 -14.20 -44.78
C TYR A 317 -11.14 -15.19 -44.56
N PRO A 318 -12.40 -14.72 -44.39
CA PRO A 318 -13.57 -15.58 -44.27
C PRO A 318 -13.73 -16.57 -45.44
N ASP A 319 -13.16 -16.22 -46.59
CA ASP A 319 -13.13 -17.05 -47.79
C ASP A 319 -12.11 -18.21 -47.72
N GLY A 320 -11.22 -18.21 -46.71
CA GLY A 320 -10.17 -19.20 -46.50
C GLY A 320 -8.89 -18.95 -47.29
N THR A 321 -8.72 -17.79 -47.94
CA THR A 321 -7.41 -17.38 -48.49
C THR A 321 -6.50 -16.98 -47.34
N ILE A 322 -5.20 -17.18 -47.56
CA ILE A 322 -4.17 -16.78 -46.61
C ILE A 322 -3.22 -15.83 -47.32
N ARG A 323 -3.09 -14.60 -46.83
CA ARG A 323 -2.14 -13.60 -47.32
C ARG A 323 -1.10 -13.25 -46.28
N SER A 324 -0.01 -12.63 -46.71
CA SER A 324 1.01 -12.11 -45.80
C SER A 324 0.47 -10.88 -45.06
N LEU A 325 0.73 -10.78 -43.75
CA LEU A 325 0.34 -9.61 -42.95
C LEU A 325 1.02 -8.32 -43.44
N ALA A 326 2.22 -8.43 -44.05
CA ALA A 326 2.98 -7.31 -44.57
C ALA A 326 2.30 -6.59 -45.75
N GLU A 327 1.40 -7.28 -46.47
CA GLU A 327 0.71 -6.77 -47.65
C GLU A 327 -0.57 -5.98 -47.31
N LEU A 328 -0.96 -5.90 -46.04
CA LEU A 328 -2.17 -5.22 -45.58
C LEU A 328 -1.91 -3.81 -45.07
N SER A 329 -2.86 -2.91 -45.35
CA SER A 329 -2.92 -1.58 -44.74
C SER A 329 -3.24 -1.68 -43.24
N GLN A 330 -2.90 -0.63 -42.48
CA GLN A 330 -3.04 -0.64 -41.02
C GLN A 330 -4.50 -0.73 -40.55
N SER A 331 -5.46 -0.20 -41.32
CA SER A 331 -6.90 -0.31 -41.05
C SER A 331 -7.45 -1.74 -41.26
N GLU A 332 -6.90 -2.49 -42.22
CA GLU A 332 -7.32 -3.88 -42.49
C GLU A 332 -6.80 -4.87 -41.44
N ARG A 333 -5.67 -4.55 -40.78
CA ARG A 333 -5.06 -5.42 -39.76
C ARG A 333 -5.93 -5.56 -38.50
N THR A 334 -6.73 -4.56 -38.17
CA THR A 334 -7.55 -4.52 -36.95
C THR A 334 -8.77 -5.44 -37.01
N SER A 335 -9.20 -5.84 -38.21
CA SER A 335 -10.39 -6.68 -38.42
C SER A 335 -10.09 -8.05 -39.05
N ALA A 336 -8.81 -8.37 -39.22
CA ALA A 336 -8.33 -9.57 -39.90
C ALA A 336 -8.20 -10.79 -38.95
N ASP A 337 -8.53 -12.00 -39.43
CA ASP A 337 -8.23 -13.24 -38.70
C ASP A 337 -6.74 -13.58 -38.85
N ILE A 338 -5.93 -13.01 -37.97
CA ILE A 338 -4.47 -13.15 -37.97
C ILE A 338 -4.08 -14.54 -37.47
N ILE A 339 -3.23 -15.22 -38.22
CA ILE A 339 -2.84 -16.61 -37.98
C ILE A 339 -1.33 -16.84 -38.08
N ARG A 340 -0.88 -17.92 -37.46
CA ARG A 340 0.42 -18.55 -37.70
C ARG A 340 0.24 -20.03 -38.02
N PHE A 341 1.21 -20.58 -38.75
CA PHE A 341 1.32 -22.03 -38.90
C PHE A 341 2.21 -22.58 -37.81
N ASP A 342 1.77 -23.65 -37.18
CA ASP A 342 2.49 -24.33 -36.13
C ASP A 342 2.60 -25.84 -36.43
N ASN A 343 3.54 -26.51 -35.79
CA ASN A 343 3.78 -27.92 -36.06
C ASN A 343 2.66 -28.79 -35.45
N ILE A 344 2.07 -29.67 -36.26
CA ILE A 344 1.07 -30.66 -35.84
C ILE A 344 1.66 -32.07 -35.61
N THR A 345 2.97 -32.21 -35.77
CA THR A 345 3.70 -33.46 -35.53
C THR A 345 4.55 -33.38 -34.26
N SER A 346 4.73 -34.52 -33.58
CA SER A 346 5.57 -34.65 -32.39
C SER A 346 6.76 -35.58 -32.64
N GLN A 347 7.91 -35.23 -32.07
CA GLN A 347 9.14 -36.04 -32.06
C GLN A 347 9.35 -36.75 -30.71
N SER A 348 8.46 -36.58 -29.73
CA SER A 348 8.66 -37.04 -28.34
C SER A 348 9.07 -38.51 -28.24
N ILE A 349 9.98 -38.81 -27.32
CA ILE A 349 10.45 -40.17 -27.00
C ILE A 349 9.37 -40.87 -26.15
N GLY A 350 9.13 -42.18 -26.36
CA GLY A 350 8.25 -42.99 -25.48
C GLY A 350 6.83 -43.32 -25.97
N ARG A 351 6.48 -43.08 -27.25
CA ARG A 351 5.29 -43.68 -27.88
C ARG A 351 5.63 -44.14 -29.30
N ASP A 352 4.97 -45.20 -29.78
CA ASP A 352 5.23 -45.81 -31.08
C ASP A 352 5.14 -44.82 -32.24
N LYS A 353 6.05 -44.96 -33.21
CA LYS A 353 6.20 -44.12 -34.41
C LYS A 353 6.31 -45.02 -35.63
N GLY A 354 5.90 -44.50 -36.78
CA GLY A 354 5.93 -45.24 -38.04
C GLY A 354 4.70 -46.10 -38.26
N ASP A 355 4.78 -46.93 -39.29
CA ASP A 355 3.66 -47.74 -39.77
C ASP A 355 3.11 -48.67 -38.66
N GLY A 356 1.79 -48.66 -38.48
CA GLY A 356 1.09 -49.39 -37.40
C GLY A 356 0.93 -48.65 -36.06
N ALA A 357 1.52 -47.46 -35.86
CA ALA A 357 1.32 -46.69 -34.62
C ALA A 357 -0.03 -45.95 -34.60
N ALA A 358 -0.72 -45.91 -33.45
CA ALA A 358 -2.06 -45.29 -33.31
C ALA A 358 -2.13 -43.78 -33.65
N SER A 359 -0.99 -43.08 -33.71
CA SER A 359 -0.89 -41.66 -34.12
C SER A 359 -0.21 -41.48 -35.48
N TRP A 360 -0.16 -42.54 -36.28
CA TRP A 360 0.35 -42.58 -37.64
C TRP A 360 -0.75 -43.13 -38.56
N PHE A 361 -1.46 -42.24 -39.25
CA PHE A 361 -2.58 -42.58 -40.13
C PHE A 361 -2.67 -41.57 -41.28
N PRO A 362 -3.21 -41.97 -42.45
CA PRO A 362 -3.36 -41.08 -43.60
C PRO A 362 -4.45 -40.04 -43.33
N VAL A 363 -4.17 -38.78 -43.64
CA VAL A 363 -5.14 -37.68 -43.53
C VAL A 363 -5.56 -37.24 -44.93
N LYS A 364 -6.85 -37.39 -45.24
CA LYS A 364 -7.45 -36.99 -46.53
C LYS A 364 -7.83 -35.52 -46.50
N ILE A 365 -7.12 -34.67 -47.24
CA ILE A 365 -7.41 -33.23 -47.34
C ILE A 365 -7.37 -32.76 -48.80
N LYS A 366 -8.46 -32.14 -49.28
CA LYS A 366 -8.59 -31.62 -50.65
C LYS A 366 -8.17 -32.64 -51.74
N GLY A 367 -8.63 -33.89 -51.60
CA GLY A 367 -8.34 -34.98 -52.54
C GLY A 367 -6.91 -35.57 -52.46
N ARG A 368 -6.11 -35.20 -51.44
CA ARG A 368 -4.76 -35.73 -51.21
C ARG A 368 -4.68 -36.49 -49.89
N GLU A 369 -3.88 -37.54 -49.86
CA GLU A 369 -3.53 -38.25 -48.63
C GLU A 369 -2.14 -37.81 -48.17
N ILE A 370 -2.05 -37.33 -46.92
CA ILE A 370 -0.80 -36.91 -46.30
C ILE A 370 -0.53 -37.80 -45.08
N LEU A 371 0.68 -38.35 -45.04
CA LEU A 371 1.20 -39.14 -43.93
C LEU A 371 2.31 -38.39 -43.19
N PRO A 372 2.45 -38.56 -41.87
CA PRO A 372 3.62 -38.08 -41.16
C PRO A 372 4.84 -38.93 -41.53
N SER A 373 6.04 -38.35 -41.48
CA SER A 373 7.26 -39.12 -41.74
C SER A 373 7.47 -40.21 -40.68
N LEU A 374 8.24 -41.26 -41.00
CA LEU A 374 8.50 -42.37 -40.07
C LEU A 374 9.15 -41.95 -38.74
N LYS A 375 9.74 -40.75 -38.68
CA LYS A 375 10.41 -40.20 -37.49
C LYS A 375 9.48 -39.40 -36.58
N VAL A 376 8.27 -39.07 -37.04
CA VAL A 376 7.33 -38.21 -36.35
C VAL A 376 5.94 -38.84 -36.34
N ARG A 377 5.05 -38.32 -35.49
CA ARG A 377 3.64 -38.75 -35.42
C ARG A 377 2.73 -37.55 -35.30
N TRP A 378 1.44 -37.72 -35.58
CA TRP A 378 0.46 -36.67 -35.31
C TRP A 378 0.37 -36.38 -33.80
N LYS A 379 0.15 -35.12 -33.45
CA LYS A 379 -0.08 -34.69 -32.05
C LYS A 379 -1.46 -35.12 -31.51
N THR A 380 -2.36 -35.60 -32.38
CA THR A 380 -3.73 -36.02 -32.04
C THR A 380 -4.09 -37.37 -32.69
N ASN A 381 -5.20 -37.96 -32.28
CA ASN A 381 -5.75 -39.20 -32.86
C ASN A 381 -6.58 -38.93 -34.12
N GLN A 382 -7.06 -39.99 -34.79
CA GLN A 382 -7.81 -39.86 -36.04
C GLN A 382 -9.07 -39.00 -35.90
N LYS A 383 -9.90 -39.25 -34.88
CA LYS A 383 -11.10 -38.44 -34.60
C LYS A 383 -10.78 -36.97 -34.33
N GLY A 384 -9.72 -36.70 -33.57
CA GLY A 384 -9.24 -35.35 -33.30
C GLY A 384 -8.74 -34.65 -34.56
N MET A 385 -8.11 -35.39 -35.48
CA MET A 385 -7.69 -34.84 -36.78
C MET A 385 -8.88 -34.49 -37.67
N GLU A 386 -9.91 -35.33 -37.70
CA GLU A 386 -11.16 -35.07 -38.42
C GLU A 386 -11.85 -33.81 -37.88
N ARG A 387 -11.90 -33.62 -36.54
CA ARG A 387 -12.43 -32.40 -35.92
C ARG A 387 -11.62 -31.16 -36.25
N LEU A 388 -10.29 -31.25 -36.29
CA LEU A 388 -9.42 -30.15 -36.72
C LEU A 388 -9.68 -29.77 -38.19
N GLN A 389 -9.96 -30.75 -39.04
CA GLN A 389 -10.33 -30.53 -40.43
C GLN A 389 -11.70 -29.84 -40.54
N LYS A 390 -12.73 -30.35 -39.84
CA LYS A 390 -14.07 -29.75 -39.76
C LYS A 390 -14.03 -28.31 -39.25
N ALA A 391 -13.16 -28.01 -38.28
CA ALA A 391 -12.98 -26.69 -37.70
C ALA A 391 -12.12 -25.72 -38.54
N GLY A 392 -11.58 -26.14 -39.68
CA GLY A 392 -10.72 -25.29 -40.52
C GLY A 392 -9.36 -24.95 -39.86
N ARG A 393 -8.85 -25.83 -39.00
CA ARG A 393 -7.62 -25.65 -38.21
C ARG A 393 -6.39 -26.34 -38.81
N LEU A 394 -6.52 -26.90 -40.00
CA LEU A 394 -5.44 -27.53 -40.75
C LEU A 394 -5.10 -26.73 -42.01
N ASN A 395 -3.82 -26.58 -42.28
CA ASN A 395 -3.32 -26.10 -43.56
C ASN A 395 -2.48 -27.19 -44.24
N ALA A 396 -2.77 -27.46 -45.51
CA ALA A 396 -2.04 -28.45 -46.31
C ALA A 396 -1.03 -27.75 -47.23
N SER A 397 0.25 -28.11 -47.09
CA SER A 397 1.33 -27.80 -48.03
C SER A 397 1.52 -28.97 -49.01
N LYS A 398 2.56 -28.94 -49.88
CA LYS A 398 2.79 -30.00 -50.88
C LYS A 398 2.84 -31.41 -50.24
N ASN A 399 3.67 -31.59 -49.21
CA ASN A 399 3.89 -32.90 -48.56
C ASN A 399 3.76 -32.83 -47.02
N SER A 400 3.14 -31.80 -46.47
CA SER A 400 3.08 -31.61 -45.00
C SER A 400 1.78 -30.94 -44.57
N LEU A 401 1.39 -31.22 -43.33
CA LEU A 401 0.28 -30.57 -42.64
C LEU A 401 0.82 -29.65 -41.55
N SER A 402 0.17 -28.50 -41.40
CA SER A 402 0.43 -27.55 -40.31
C SER A 402 -0.86 -27.26 -39.56
N TYR A 403 -0.74 -27.07 -38.25
CA TYR A 403 -1.82 -26.58 -37.41
C TYR A 403 -1.95 -25.07 -37.59
N VAL A 404 -3.17 -24.55 -37.72
CA VAL A 404 -3.40 -23.12 -37.84
C VAL A 404 -3.86 -22.56 -36.50
N ARG A 405 -2.96 -21.78 -35.88
CA ARG A 405 -3.24 -21.01 -34.66
C ARG A 405 -3.68 -19.61 -35.05
N ARG A 406 -4.82 -19.17 -34.54
CA ARG A 406 -5.27 -17.77 -34.62
C ARG A 406 -4.65 -16.97 -33.49
N LEU A 407 -4.52 -15.67 -33.68
CA LEU A 407 -4.04 -14.76 -32.64
C LEU A 407 -5.03 -14.74 -31.46
N HIS A 408 -6.32 -14.71 -31.78
CA HIS A 408 -7.42 -14.73 -30.80
C HIS A 408 -7.61 -16.09 -30.11
N ASP A 409 -6.93 -17.16 -30.55
CA ASP A 409 -6.97 -18.46 -29.85
C ASP A 409 -6.34 -18.37 -28.46
N PHE A 410 -5.39 -17.45 -28.26
CA PHE A 410 -4.85 -17.13 -26.96
C PHE A 410 -4.29 -15.72 -27.03
N ILE A 411 -5.07 -14.73 -26.63
CA ILE A 411 -4.67 -13.31 -26.71
C ILE A 411 -3.77 -12.87 -25.56
N ALA A 412 -3.61 -13.72 -24.55
CA ALA A 412 -2.74 -13.47 -23.40
C ALA A 412 -1.35 -14.07 -23.60
N ALA A 413 -0.33 -13.40 -23.07
CA ALA A 413 1.03 -13.91 -22.94
C ALA A 413 1.47 -13.80 -21.48
N SER A 414 2.17 -14.81 -20.99
CA SER A 414 2.67 -14.85 -19.61
C SER A 414 3.84 -13.89 -19.46
N PHE A 415 3.87 -13.09 -18.39
CA PHE A 415 5.12 -12.41 -18.02
C PHE A 415 6.16 -13.41 -17.54
N HIS A 416 7.42 -13.07 -17.80
CA HIS A 416 8.59 -13.77 -17.25
C HIS A 416 9.23 -12.91 -16.14
N HIS A 417 10.42 -13.29 -15.69
CA HIS A 417 11.17 -12.57 -14.65
C HIS A 417 11.79 -11.25 -15.14
N ILE A 418 11.68 -10.91 -16.43
CA ILE A 418 12.17 -9.65 -16.98
C ILE A 418 10.96 -8.78 -17.33
N TRP A 419 10.81 -7.65 -16.64
CA TRP A 419 9.71 -6.71 -16.78
C TRP A 419 10.21 -5.44 -17.47
N THR A 420 9.90 -5.34 -18.77
CA THR A 420 10.31 -4.19 -19.60
C THR A 420 9.24 -3.11 -19.70
N ASP A 421 8.00 -3.43 -19.31
CA ASP A 421 6.82 -2.57 -19.39
C ASP A 421 6.64 -1.69 -18.14
N THR A 422 7.54 -1.82 -17.17
CA THR A 422 7.53 -1.01 -15.94
C THR A 422 8.05 0.40 -16.19
N VAL A 423 8.68 0.67 -17.35
CA VAL A 423 9.09 2.03 -17.71
C VAL A 423 7.85 2.84 -18.10
N ILE A 424 7.59 3.89 -17.35
CA ILE A 424 6.57 4.86 -17.72
C ILE A 424 7.26 5.95 -18.54
N SER A 425 7.03 5.93 -19.86
CA SER A 425 7.43 7.01 -20.75
C SER A 425 6.50 8.21 -20.55
N GLY A 426 6.98 9.25 -19.86
CA GLY A 426 6.27 10.52 -19.72
C GLY A 426 6.09 10.99 -18.28
N SER A 427 5.99 12.30 -18.10
CA SER A 427 5.69 13.03 -16.86
C SER A 427 4.23 12.84 -16.39
N SER A 428 3.69 11.61 -16.45
CA SER A 428 2.27 11.31 -16.19
C SER A 428 1.98 10.72 -14.81
N LEU A 429 3.01 10.46 -14.00
CA LEU A 429 2.87 10.22 -12.56
C LEU A 429 3.48 11.38 -11.80
N ASP A 430 2.63 12.20 -11.19
CA ASP A 430 3.05 13.13 -10.15
C ASP A 430 3.56 12.30 -8.96
N LYS A 431 4.88 12.13 -8.82
CA LYS A 431 5.46 11.41 -7.67
C LYS A 431 5.14 12.16 -6.38
N ASN A 432 4.49 11.54 -5.40
CA ASN A 432 4.14 12.20 -4.14
C ASN A 432 5.30 12.23 -3.12
N TYR A 433 6.40 11.53 -3.41
CA TYR A 433 7.58 11.40 -2.54
C TYR A 433 8.88 11.34 -3.34
N VAL A 434 10.01 11.70 -2.72
CA VAL A 434 11.35 11.77 -3.37
C VAL A 434 11.75 10.42 -3.99
N VAL A 435 11.51 9.31 -3.29
CA VAL A 435 11.70 7.94 -3.80
C VAL A 435 10.40 7.15 -3.72
N GLU A 436 9.63 7.16 -4.80
CA GLU A 436 8.39 6.41 -4.91
C GLU A 436 8.58 5.20 -5.84
N THR A 437 8.33 4.00 -5.29
CA THR A 437 8.25 2.77 -6.08
C THR A 437 7.03 2.80 -6.99
N LEU A 438 7.20 2.30 -8.21
CA LEU A 438 6.17 2.31 -9.24
C LEU A 438 4.99 1.41 -8.84
N PRO A 439 3.74 1.91 -8.82
CA PRO A 439 2.58 1.12 -8.41
C PRO A 439 2.40 -0.18 -9.20
N LEU A 440 2.76 -0.19 -10.49
CA LEU A 440 2.65 -1.37 -11.36
C LEU A 440 3.52 -2.54 -10.88
N VAL A 441 4.71 -2.25 -10.34
CA VAL A 441 5.65 -3.27 -9.84
C VAL A 441 5.06 -3.95 -8.60
N VAL A 442 4.60 -3.14 -7.64
CA VAL A 442 3.97 -3.63 -6.40
C VAL A 442 2.66 -4.35 -6.68
N GLN A 443 1.84 -3.82 -7.59
CA GLN A 443 0.60 -4.44 -8.05
C GLN A 443 0.86 -5.84 -8.58
N ARG A 444 1.85 -6.00 -9.46
CA ARG A 444 2.19 -7.31 -10.03
C ARG A 444 2.61 -8.29 -8.93
N CYS A 445 3.44 -7.86 -7.99
CA CYS A 445 3.85 -8.67 -6.84
C CYS A 445 2.66 -9.14 -5.99
N ILE A 446 1.80 -8.20 -5.57
CA ILE A 446 0.62 -8.49 -4.75
C ILE A 446 -0.35 -9.42 -5.49
N LEU A 447 -0.68 -9.15 -6.75
CA LEU A 447 -1.62 -9.97 -7.52
C LEU A 447 -1.09 -11.39 -7.77
N MET A 448 0.23 -11.57 -7.92
CA MET A 448 0.83 -12.90 -8.09
C MET A 448 0.59 -13.80 -6.87
N VAL A 449 0.59 -13.25 -5.65
CA VAL A 449 0.68 -14.09 -4.43
C VAL A 449 -0.49 -13.91 -3.45
N THR A 450 -1.48 -13.06 -3.76
CA THR A 450 -2.64 -12.78 -2.88
C THR A 450 -3.98 -12.87 -3.60
N ASP A 451 -5.02 -13.26 -2.87
CA ASP A 451 -6.44 -13.04 -3.20
C ASP A 451 -6.96 -11.77 -2.50
N PRO A 452 -8.08 -11.20 -2.96
CA PRO A 452 -8.81 -10.20 -2.19
C PRO A 452 -9.12 -10.72 -0.77
N GLY A 453 -8.94 -9.87 0.24
CA GLY A 453 -9.06 -10.21 1.66
C GLY A 453 -7.79 -10.75 2.34
N ASP A 454 -6.77 -11.16 1.59
CA ASP A 454 -5.47 -11.55 2.16
C ASP A 454 -4.76 -10.34 2.80
N LEU A 455 -3.87 -10.61 3.76
CA LEU A 455 -3.09 -9.59 4.48
C LEU A 455 -1.75 -9.31 3.80
N VAL A 456 -1.51 -8.04 3.50
CA VAL A 456 -0.25 -7.50 2.98
C VAL A 456 0.45 -6.67 4.06
N LEU A 457 1.74 -6.90 4.26
CA LEU A 457 2.57 -6.13 5.19
C LEU A 457 3.68 -5.40 4.43
N ASP A 458 3.84 -4.11 4.70
CA ASP A 458 4.96 -3.30 4.24
C ASP A 458 5.70 -2.71 5.45
N PRO A 459 6.84 -3.28 5.85
CA PRO A 459 7.58 -2.83 7.02
C PRO A 459 8.49 -1.62 6.74
N THR A 460 8.37 -1.01 5.55
CA THR A 460 9.19 0.12 5.08
C THR A 460 8.40 1.31 4.54
N CYS A 461 7.08 1.16 4.34
CA CYS A 461 6.06 2.16 3.98
C CYS A 461 6.46 3.20 2.91
N GLY A 462 7.34 4.15 3.26
CA GLY A 462 7.73 5.28 2.43
C GLY A 462 6.50 6.11 2.06
N SER A 463 6.23 6.24 0.77
CA SER A 463 5.06 6.97 0.26
C SER A 463 3.72 6.23 0.38
N GLY A 464 3.72 5.04 0.99
CA GLY A 464 2.52 4.21 1.17
C GLY A 464 2.05 3.51 -0.11
N THR A 465 2.94 3.26 -1.10
CA THR A 465 2.55 2.63 -2.37
C THR A 465 2.00 1.22 -2.18
N ALA A 466 2.59 0.39 -1.30
CA ALA A 466 2.09 -0.97 -1.08
C ALA A 466 0.69 -0.97 -0.44
N ALA A 467 0.45 -0.09 0.54
CA ALA A 467 -0.86 0.10 1.16
C ALA A 467 -1.89 0.60 0.13
N TYR A 468 -1.55 1.59 -0.69
CA TYR A 468 -2.42 2.09 -1.77
C TYR A 468 -2.81 0.99 -2.76
N VAL A 469 -1.84 0.18 -3.20
CA VAL A 469 -2.09 -0.93 -4.13
C VAL A 469 -2.90 -2.04 -3.46
N ALA A 470 -2.56 -2.43 -2.22
CA ALA A 470 -3.32 -3.43 -1.48
C ALA A 470 -4.79 -3.01 -1.32
N GLU A 471 -5.03 -1.75 -0.93
CA GLU A 471 -6.36 -1.14 -0.83
C GLU A 471 -7.08 -1.13 -2.18
N GLN A 472 -6.41 -0.74 -3.27
CA GLN A 472 -6.98 -0.76 -4.63
C GLN A 472 -7.51 -2.15 -5.01
N TRP A 473 -6.77 -3.18 -4.63
CA TRP A 473 -7.10 -4.55 -4.97
C TRP A 473 -7.91 -5.27 -3.88
N GLY A 474 -8.35 -4.57 -2.83
CA GLY A 474 -9.21 -5.14 -1.79
C GLY A 474 -8.50 -6.14 -0.88
N ARG A 475 -7.22 -5.92 -0.61
CA ARG A 475 -6.43 -6.66 0.39
C ARG A 475 -6.40 -5.86 1.68
N ARG A 476 -6.30 -6.57 2.80
CA ARG A 476 -6.00 -5.97 4.11
C ARG A 476 -4.54 -5.53 4.12
N TRP A 477 -4.22 -4.42 4.77
CA TRP A 477 -2.84 -3.94 4.82
C TRP A 477 -2.41 -3.40 6.18
N ILE A 478 -1.13 -3.62 6.47
CA ILE A 478 -0.38 -3.01 7.57
C ILE A 478 0.87 -2.38 6.95
N THR A 479 1.12 -1.11 7.24
CA THR A 479 2.33 -0.41 6.79
C THR A 479 3.04 0.23 7.99
N ILE A 480 4.37 0.17 7.99
CA ILE A 480 5.20 0.60 9.13
C ILE A 480 6.30 1.53 8.62
N ASP A 481 6.48 2.66 9.28
CA ASP A 481 7.62 3.54 9.04
C ASP A 481 8.14 4.11 10.36
N THR A 482 9.44 4.41 10.40
CA THR A 482 10.02 5.23 11.47
C THR A 482 9.78 6.72 11.25
N SER A 483 9.45 7.12 10.01
CA SER A 483 9.29 8.53 9.63
C SER A 483 7.86 9.02 9.78
N ARG A 484 7.69 10.06 10.60
CA ARG A 484 6.39 10.76 10.72
C ARG A 484 5.99 11.46 9.42
N VAL A 485 6.97 12.02 8.71
CA VAL A 485 6.74 12.65 7.40
C VAL A 485 6.21 11.63 6.38
N ALA A 486 6.82 10.45 6.32
CA ALA A 486 6.40 9.38 5.41
C ALA A 486 4.96 8.93 5.70
N LEU A 487 4.63 8.70 6.97
CA LEU A 487 3.27 8.33 7.37
C LEU A 487 2.26 9.45 7.14
N ALA A 488 2.61 10.73 7.39
CA ALA A 488 1.72 11.85 7.12
C ALA A 488 1.37 11.95 5.62
N LEU A 489 2.36 11.77 4.74
CA LEU A 489 2.16 11.74 3.28
C LEU A 489 1.34 10.52 2.83
N ALA A 490 1.66 9.33 3.35
CA ALA A 490 0.91 8.11 3.06
C ALA A 490 -0.55 8.23 3.52
N ARG A 491 -0.79 8.77 4.72
CA ARG A 491 -2.12 9.06 5.29
C ARG A 491 -2.92 9.97 4.36
N ALA A 492 -2.37 11.14 4.00
CA ALA A 492 -3.04 12.08 3.10
C ALA A 492 -3.35 11.45 1.73
N ARG A 493 -2.41 10.67 1.18
CA ARG A 493 -2.57 9.94 -0.09
C ARG A 493 -3.72 8.94 -0.06
N ILE A 494 -3.82 8.12 0.99
CA ILE A 494 -4.86 7.08 1.09
C ILE A 494 -6.23 7.70 1.41
N MET A 495 -6.29 8.76 2.22
CA MET A 495 -7.54 9.49 2.51
C MET A 495 -8.15 10.12 1.27
N GLY A 496 -7.32 10.78 0.43
CA GLY A 496 -7.76 11.45 -0.79
C GLY A 496 -7.85 10.56 -2.04
N ALA A 497 -7.46 9.29 -1.92
CA ALA A 497 -7.40 8.38 -3.05
C ALA A 497 -8.80 8.04 -3.60
N ARG A 498 -8.91 8.08 -4.93
CA ARG A 498 -10.01 7.48 -5.66
C ARG A 498 -9.61 6.06 -6.10
N TYR A 499 -10.45 5.08 -5.77
CA TYR A 499 -10.33 3.73 -6.27
C TYR A 499 -11.47 3.38 -7.24
N PRO A 500 -11.22 2.53 -8.25
CA PRO A 500 -12.29 1.88 -8.99
C PRO A 500 -13.11 0.95 -8.09
N CYS A 501 -14.41 0.86 -8.36
CA CYS A 501 -15.30 -0.14 -7.76
C CYS A 501 -15.37 -1.34 -8.70
N TYR A 502 -15.04 -2.53 -8.22
CA TYR A 502 -15.05 -3.76 -9.01
C TYR A 502 -16.28 -4.61 -8.67
N LEU A 503 -16.80 -5.32 -9.68
CA LEU A 503 -17.89 -6.26 -9.46
C LEU A 503 -17.39 -7.45 -8.64
N LEU A 504 -17.92 -7.61 -7.44
CA LEU A 504 -17.66 -8.78 -6.59
C LEU A 504 -18.27 -10.02 -7.23
N ALA A 505 -17.54 -11.13 -7.22
CA ALA A 505 -18.05 -12.41 -7.71
C ALA A 505 -19.30 -12.84 -6.91
N ASP A 506 -19.28 -12.59 -5.59
CA ASP A 506 -20.41 -12.81 -4.69
C ASP A 506 -21.35 -11.59 -4.58
N SER A 507 -21.74 -11.02 -5.72
CA SER A 507 -22.78 -10.00 -5.80
C SER A 507 -23.80 -10.35 -6.87
N ARG A 508 -25.05 -9.85 -6.76
CA ARG A 508 -26.06 -10.14 -7.79
C ARG A 508 -25.63 -9.66 -9.18
N ASP A 509 -25.07 -8.46 -9.26
CA ASP A 509 -24.53 -7.91 -10.51
C ASP A 509 -23.33 -8.72 -11.02
N GLY A 510 -22.47 -9.18 -10.11
CA GLY A 510 -21.36 -10.07 -10.42
C GLY A 510 -21.80 -11.43 -10.97
N GLN A 511 -22.75 -12.10 -10.33
CA GLN A 511 -23.33 -13.37 -10.79
C GLN A 511 -23.97 -13.23 -12.18
N ILE A 512 -24.67 -12.12 -12.45
CA ILE A 512 -25.25 -11.83 -13.77
C ILE A 512 -24.14 -11.63 -14.80
N LYS A 513 -23.09 -10.88 -14.45
CA LYS A 513 -21.96 -10.61 -15.34
C LYS A 513 -21.17 -11.88 -15.65
N GLU A 514 -20.90 -12.71 -14.65
CA GLU A 514 -20.23 -14.00 -14.76
C GLU A 514 -21.02 -14.97 -15.64
N ALA A 515 -22.34 -15.03 -15.48
CA ALA A 515 -23.23 -15.82 -16.34
C ALA A 515 -23.24 -15.32 -17.80
N ALA A 516 -23.19 -13.99 -18.00
CA ALA A 516 -23.09 -13.40 -19.33
C ALA A 516 -21.76 -13.75 -20.03
N ILE A 517 -20.65 -13.82 -19.28
CA ILE A 517 -19.31 -14.18 -19.82
C ILE A 517 -19.25 -15.66 -20.16
N THR A 518 -19.80 -16.52 -19.29
CA THR A 518 -19.78 -17.98 -19.46
C THR A 518 -20.91 -18.50 -20.35
N HIS A 519 -21.83 -17.63 -20.79
CA HIS A 519 -23.04 -18.00 -21.51
C HIS A 519 -23.91 -19.04 -20.77
N THR A 520 -23.93 -18.95 -19.43
CA THR A 520 -24.75 -19.81 -18.56
C THR A 520 -25.91 -19.03 -17.95
N ALA A 521 -26.84 -19.73 -17.28
CA ALA A 521 -27.88 -19.06 -16.51
C ALA A 521 -27.27 -18.42 -15.23
N PRO A 522 -27.70 -17.21 -14.82
CA PRO A 522 -27.27 -16.62 -13.56
C PRO A 522 -27.50 -17.56 -12.38
N SER A 523 -26.53 -17.62 -11.47
CA SER A 523 -26.69 -18.37 -10.22
C SER A 523 -27.89 -17.86 -9.43
N ASN A 524 -28.56 -18.77 -8.72
CA ASN A 524 -29.65 -18.45 -7.79
C ASN A 524 -29.19 -18.46 -6.32
N GLN A 525 -27.89 -18.59 -6.07
CA GLN A 525 -27.34 -18.52 -4.71
C GLN A 525 -27.48 -17.11 -4.15
N SER A 526 -27.83 -17.01 -2.87
CA SER A 526 -27.85 -15.75 -2.13
C SER A 526 -26.45 -15.15 -2.10
N ALA A 527 -26.33 -13.88 -2.50
CA ALA A 527 -25.09 -13.14 -2.45
C ALA A 527 -24.90 -12.49 -1.07
N SER A 528 -23.77 -12.76 -0.42
CA SER A 528 -23.40 -12.17 0.87
C SER A 528 -22.56 -10.89 0.73
N GLY A 529 -22.00 -10.65 -0.45
CA GLY A 529 -21.14 -9.49 -0.72
C GLY A 529 -19.72 -9.66 -0.20
N ASP A 530 -19.29 -10.90 0.07
CA ASP A 530 -17.97 -11.17 0.62
C ASP A 530 -16.86 -11.01 -0.43
N ILE A 531 -15.88 -10.19 -0.08
CA ILE A 531 -14.74 -9.89 -0.92
C ILE A 531 -13.81 -11.09 -1.14
N ARG A 532 -13.75 -12.06 -0.21
CA ARG A 532 -12.84 -13.23 -0.31
C ARG A 532 -13.19 -14.13 -1.50
N HIS A 533 -14.43 -14.07 -1.99
CA HIS A 533 -14.85 -14.75 -3.21
C HIS A 533 -14.25 -14.13 -4.49
N GLY A 534 -13.61 -12.96 -4.36
CA GLY A 534 -12.90 -12.29 -5.43
C GLY A 534 -13.77 -11.39 -6.30
N PHE A 535 -13.20 -10.94 -7.41
CA PHE A 535 -13.90 -10.12 -8.40
C PHE A 535 -14.31 -10.93 -9.63
N VAL A 536 -15.20 -10.38 -10.44
CA VAL A 536 -15.42 -10.90 -11.79
C VAL A 536 -14.32 -10.35 -12.70
N TYR A 537 -13.49 -11.23 -13.24
CA TYR A 537 -12.35 -10.86 -14.09
C TYR A 537 -12.61 -11.11 -15.58
N GLU A 538 -11.94 -10.33 -16.42
CA GLU A 538 -11.77 -10.67 -17.83
C GLU A 538 -11.02 -12.01 -17.97
N ARG A 539 -11.39 -12.78 -18.99
CA ARG A 539 -10.80 -14.09 -19.26
C ARG A 539 -10.22 -14.15 -20.67
N ALA A 540 -9.01 -14.67 -20.77
CA ALA A 540 -8.40 -14.98 -22.05
C ALA A 540 -8.68 -16.44 -22.39
N ALA A 541 -9.57 -16.67 -23.36
CA ALA A 541 -9.80 -18.01 -23.89
C ALA A 541 -8.48 -18.58 -24.43
N HIS A 542 -8.19 -19.83 -24.09
CA HIS A 542 -7.02 -20.58 -24.50
C HIS A 542 -7.45 -21.77 -25.34
N VAL A 543 -7.71 -21.50 -26.62
CA VAL A 543 -8.07 -22.49 -27.63
C VAL A 543 -6.82 -23.30 -28.00
N THR A 544 -6.72 -24.50 -27.43
CA THR A 544 -5.65 -25.44 -27.73
C THR A 544 -6.08 -26.47 -28.77
N LEU A 545 -5.09 -27.17 -29.36
CA LEU A 545 -5.38 -28.32 -30.21
C LEU A 545 -6.22 -29.39 -29.46
N ARG A 546 -6.01 -29.53 -28.14
CA ARG A 546 -6.75 -30.45 -27.27
C ARG A 546 -8.22 -30.04 -27.14
N SER A 547 -8.53 -28.76 -26.92
CA SER A 547 -9.91 -28.30 -26.76
C SER A 547 -10.74 -28.53 -28.03
N ILE A 548 -10.13 -28.38 -29.21
CA ILE A 548 -10.77 -28.67 -30.50
C ILE A 548 -10.92 -30.18 -30.72
N ALA A 549 -9.84 -30.96 -30.53
CA ALA A 549 -9.84 -32.39 -30.80
C ALA A 549 -10.83 -33.18 -29.93
N ASN A 550 -11.11 -32.71 -28.70
CA ASN A 550 -12.02 -33.37 -27.77
C ASN A 550 -13.47 -32.87 -27.84
N ASN A 551 -13.76 -31.79 -28.59
CA ASN A 551 -15.11 -31.25 -28.68
C ASN A 551 -16.00 -32.06 -29.64
N ALA A 552 -16.89 -32.86 -29.08
CA ALA A 552 -17.86 -33.66 -29.84
C ALA A 552 -18.99 -32.83 -30.48
N GLU A 553 -19.28 -31.61 -30.01
CA GLU A 553 -20.30 -30.76 -30.64
C GLU A 553 -19.91 -30.33 -32.05
N ILE A 554 -18.61 -30.28 -32.36
CA ILE A 554 -18.14 -29.99 -33.72
C ILE A 554 -18.72 -31.01 -34.70
N ASP A 555 -18.85 -32.28 -34.29
CA ASP A 555 -19.43 -33.32 -35.15
C ASP A 555 -20.92 -33.05 -35.38
N VAL A 556 -21.68 -32.77 -34.32
CA VAL A 556 -23.13 -32.49 -34.37
C VAL A 556 -23.44 -31.24 -35.20
N ILE A 557 -22.71 -30.14 -34.95
CA ILE A 557 -22.88 -28.88 -35.69
C ILE A 557 -22.53 -29.10 -37.15
N TRP A 558 -21.43 -29.80 -37.43
CA TRP A 558 -21.02 -30.06 -38.81
C TRP A 558 -22.07 -30.89 -39.56
N ASP A 559 -22.57 -31.99 -38.96
CA ASP A 559 -23.58 -32.87 -39.57
C ASP A 559 -24.91 -32.12 -39.84
N LYS A 560 -25.36 -31.30 -38.87
CA LYS A 560 -26.56 -30.44 -39.01
C LYS A 560 -26.46 -29.52 -40.22
N TRP A 561 -25.36 -28.79 -40.36
CA TRP A 561 -25.16 -27.88 -41.49
C TRP A 561 -24.84 -28.61 -42.79
N GLN A 562 -24.24 -29.79 -42.74
CA GLN A 562 -23.98 -30.59 -43.95
C GLN A 562 -25.30 -31.03 -44.61
N ALA A 563 -26.32 -31.37 -43.82
CA ALA A 563 -27.65 -31.69 -44.33
C ALA A 563 -28.30 -30.51 -45.11
N GLU A 564 -27.93 -29.27 -44.79
CA GLU A 564 -28.40 -28.06 -45.49
C GLU A 564 -27.50 -27.68 -46.69
N LEU A 565 -26.18 -27.87 -46.56
CA LEU A 565 -25.20 -27.51 -47.59
C LEU A 565 -25.18 -28.48 -48.78
N GLU A 566 -25.45 -29.77 -48.55
CA GLU A 566 -25.39 -30.79 -49.61
C GLU A 566 -26.45 -30.57 -50.71
N PRO A 567 -27.73 -30.32 -50.39
CA PRO A 567 -28.75 -30.00 -51.41
C PRO A 567 -28.43 -28.71 -52.19
N LEU A 568 -27.88 -27.70 -51.52
CA LEU A 568 -27.46 -26.45 -52.16
C LEU A 568 -26.29 -26.69 -53.13
N ARG A 569 -25.32 -27.55 -52.76
CA ARG A 569 -24.21 -27.96 -53.63
C ARG A 569 -24.71 -28.72 -54.85
N GLU A 570 -25.60 -29.70 -54.66
CA GLU A 570 -26.19 -30.47 -55.76
C GLU A 570 -27.01 -29.59 -56.70
N GLY A 571 -27.78 -28.64 -56.14
CA GLY A 571 -28.52 -27.65 -56.91
C GLY A 571 -27.60 -26.77 -57.76
N LEU A 572 -26.49 -26.29 -57.19
CA LEU A 572 -25.50 -25.50 -57.90
C LEU A 572 -24.79 -26.31 -59.01
N ASN A 573 -24.39 -27.54 -58.71
CA ASN A 573 -23.76 -28.46 -59.66
C ASN A 573 -24.67 -28.80 -60.84
N LYS A 574 -25.97 -29.03 -60.58
CA LYS A 574 -26.97 -29.30 -61.61
C LYS A 574 -27.18 -28.11 -62.53
N GLU A 575 -27.24 -26.90 -61.97
CA GLU A 575 -27.46 -25.67 -62.73
C GLU A 575 -26.25 -25.31 -63.61
N LEU A 576 -25.04 -25.49 -63.09
CA LEU A 576 -23.79 -25.17 -63.79
C LEU A 576 -23.23 -26.33 -64.62
N LYS A 577 -23.84 -27.52 -64.56
CA LYS A 577 -23.39 -28.77 -65.21
C LYS A 577 -21.94 -29.14 -64.87
N VAL A 578 -21.56 -28.92 -63.62
CA VAL A 578 -20.24 -29.25 -63.06
C VAL A 578 -20.40 -30.25 -61.92
N GLN A 579 -19.32 -30.93 -61.54
CA GLN A 579 -19.29 -31.82 -60.37
C GLN A 579 -18.31 -31.32 -59.33
N TRP A 580 -18.53 -30.10 -58.81
CA TRP A 580 -17.66 -29.55 -57.80
C TRP A 580 -17.86 -30.23 -56.45
N GLN A 581 -16.75 -30.59 -55.84
CA GLN A 581 -16.67 -30.90 -54.43
C GLN A 581 -16.77 -29.63 -53.58
N GLU A 582 -17.06 -29.79 -52.28
CA GLU A 582 -17.21 -28.66 -51.35
C GLU A 582 -16.02 -27.67 -51.37
N TRP A 583 -14.80 -28.13 -51.62
CA TRP A 583 -13.60 -27.29 -51.68
C TRP A 583 -13.32 -26.69 -53.06
N GLU A 584 -14.10 -27.05 -54.09
CA GLU A 584 -13.94 -26.63 -55.49
C GLU A 584 -14.92 -25.54 -55.91
N ILE A 585 -15.97 -25.28 -55.10
CA ILE A 585 -16.94 -24.22 -55.37
C ILE A 585 -16.23 -22.85 -55.41
N PRO A 586 -16.31 -22.10 -56.53
CA PRO A 586 -15.68 -20.79 -56.65
C PRO A 586 -16.18 -19.81 -55.60
N ARG A 587 -15.38 -18.79 -55.31
CA ARG A 587 -15.67 -17.79 -54.26
C ARG A 587 -16.53 -16.65 -54.76
N GLU A 588 -16.25 -16.20 -55.99
CA GLU A 588 -17.05 -15.21 -56.68
C GLU A 588 -17.92 -15.91 -57.71
N ALA A 589 -19.19 -15.51 -57.74
CA ALA A 589 -20.06 -15.92 -58.81
C ALA A 589 -19.57 -15.29 -60.12
N SER A 590 -19.45 -16.09 -61.18
CA SER A 590 -19.07 -15.54 -62.48
C SER A 590 -20.20 -14.64 -62.98
N GLY A 591 -19.87 -13.49 -63.57
CA GLY A 591 -20.86 -12.62 -64.24
C GLY A 591 -21.64 -13.30 -65.38
N LYS A 592 -21.25 -14.54 -65.76
CA LYS A 592 -21.92 -15.38 -66.78
C LYS A 592 -22.91 -16.39 -66.20
N TRP A 593 -23.07 -16.47 -64.88
CA TRP A 593 -23.96 -17.42 -64.22
C TRP A 593 -25.42 -16.96 -64.23
N SER A 594 -26.36 -17.90 -64.20
CA SER A 594 -27.79 -17.59 -64.09
C SER A 594 -28.10 -16.92 -62.74
N VAL A 595 -29.15 -16.10 -62.68
CA VAL A 595 -29.60 -15.44 -61.43
C VAL A 595 -29.85 -16.49 -60.34
N LYS A 596 -30.40 -17.64 -60.72
CA LYS A 596 -30.65 -18.77 -59.82
C LYS A 596 -29.33 -19.38 -59.29
N ALA A 597 -28.33 -19.60 -60.15
CA ALA A 597 -27.02 -20.08 -59.72
C ALA A 597 -26.33 -19.09 -58.76
N ASN A 598 -26.44 -17.79 -59.01
CA ASN A 598 -25.89 -16.75 -58.13
C ASN A 598 -26.54 -16.74 -56.74
N LEU A 599 -27.87 -16.87 -56.68
CA LEU A 599 -28.59 -16.93 -55.41
C LEU A 599 -28.26 -18.21 -54.63
N THR A 600 -28.22 -19.37 -55.30
CA THR A 600 -27.85 -20.65 -54.66
C THR A 600 -26.40 -20.63 -54.16
N HIS A 601 -25.48 -20.02 -54.92
CA HIS A 601 -24.09 -19.84 -54.53
C HIS A 601 -23.94 -18.93 -53.30
N ALA A 602 -24.63 -17.79 -53.27
CA ALA A 602 -24.63 -16.89 -52.14
C ALA A 602 -25.21 -17.55 -50.88
N ALA A 603 -26.33 -18.26 -51.00
CA ALA A 603 -26.94 -19.00 -49.90
C ALA A 603 -26.01 -20.08 -49.35
N TRP A 604 -25.33 -20.83 -50.23
CA TRP A 604 -24.36 -21.84 -49.82
C TRP A 604 -23.18 -21.25 -49.04
N TRP A 605 -22.62 -20.12 -49.49
CA TRP A 605 -21.54 -19.45 -48.77
C TRP A 605 -22.01 -18.85 -47.44
N GLN A 606 -23.22 -18.28 -47.37
CA GLN A 606 -23.80 -17.80 -46.12
C GLN A 606 -23.96 -18.94 -45.10
N ALA A 607 -24.54 -20.08 -45.51
CA ALA A 607 -24.68 -21.26 -44.66
C ALA A 607 -23.30 -21.82 -44.21
N ARG A 608 -22.30 -21.84 -45.11
CA ARG A 608 -20.94 -22.26 -44.77
C ARG A 608 -20.28 -21.34 -43.74
N ILE A 609 -20.43 -20.02 -43.88
CA ILE A 609 -19.92 -19.04 -42.93
C ILE A 609 -20.63 -19.18 -41.58
N ALA A 610 -21.95 -19.39 -41.59
CA ALA A 610 -22.73 -19.63 -40.37
C ALA A 610 -22.28 -20.90 -39.65
N ARG A 611 -22.07 -22.01 -40.37
CA ARG A 611 -21.48 -23.24 -39.83
C ARG A 611 -20.14 -23.00 -39.14
N GLN A 612 -19.24 -22.28 -39.80
CA GLN A 612 -17.91 -22.00 -39.23
C GLN A 612 -18.02 -21.10 -37.98
N LYS A 613 -18.92 -20.12 -37.98
CA LYS A 613 -19.18 -19.27 -36.80
C LYS A 613 -19.73 -20.07 -35.62
N GLU A 614 -20.67 -21.00 -35.86
CA GLU A 614 -21.23 -21.86 -34.81
C GLU A 614 -20.18 -22.83 -34.24
N ILE A 615 -19.32 -23.40 -35.11
CA ILE A 615 -18.17 -24.22 -34.67
C ILE A 615 -17.18 -23.40 -33.86
N ASP A 616 -16.79 -22.21 -34.34
CA ASP A 616 -15.84 -21.34 -33.63
C ASP A 616 -16.40 -20.88 -32.27
N ALA A 617 -17.72 -20.61 -32.19
CA ALA A 617 -18.41 -20.29 -30.94
C ALA A 617 -18.40 -21.48 -29.95
N SER A 618 -18.68 -22.71 -30.41
CA SER A 618 -18.58 -23.91 -29.58
C SER A 618 -17.14 -24.16 -29.09
N ILE A 619 -16.14 -23.93 -29.95
CA ILE A 619 -14.72 -24.04 -29.57
C ILE A 619 -14.38 -23.01 -28.49
N ALA A 620 -14.80 -21.75 -28.64
CA ALA A 620 -14.55 -20.70 -27.67
C ALA A 620 -15.24 -20.98 -26.32
N ALA A 621 -16.49 -21.46 -26.35
CA ALA A 621 -17.27 -21.77 -25.14
C ALA A 621 -16.68 -22.96 -24.35
N LYS A 622 -16.04 -23.92 -25.02
CA LYS A 622 -15.40 -25.09 -24.39
C LYS A 622 -13.89 -24.97 -24.22
N ALA A 623 -13.31 -23.82 -24.56
CA ALA A 623 -11.90 -23.59 -24.34
C ALA A 623 -11.64 -23.36 -22.85
N ASP A 624 -10.52 -23.89 -22.37
CA ASP A 624 -9.99 -23.48 -21.07
C ASP A 624 -9.72 -21.97 -21.12
N SER A 625 -9.89 -21.27 -20.01
CA SER A 625 -9.71 -19.82 -19.95
C SER A 625 -8.81 -19.43 -18.80
N GLU A 626 -7.90 -18.49 -19.05
CA GLU A 626 -7.03 -17.92 -18.03
C GLU A 626 -7.63 -16.62 -17.50
N TYR A 627 -7.57 -16.42 -16.19
CA TYR A 627 -8.03 -15.19 -15.55
C TYR A 627 -7.00 -14.06 -15.70
N LEU A 628 -7.47 -12.88 -16.06
CA LEU A 628 -6.67 -11.65 -16.06
C LEU A 628 -6.92 -10.92 -14.73
N TYR A 629 -6.15 -11.27 -13.70
CA TYR A 629 -6.34 -10.76 -12.33
C TYR A 629 -6.14 -9.24 -12.19
N ASP A 630 -5.45 -8.62 -13.15
CA ASP A 630 -5.26 -7.18 -13.30
C ASP A 630 -6.41 -6.48 -14.05
N LYS A 631 -7.40 -7.24 -14.54
CA LYS A 631 -8.56 -6.73 -15.30
C LYS A 631 -9.91 -7.21 -14.75
N PRO A 632 -10.28 -6.81 -13.53
CA PRO A 632 -11.64 -6.96 -13.03
C PRO A 632 -12.61 -6.05 -13.77
N TYR A 633 -13.87 -6.46 -13.88
CA TYR A 633 -14.92 -5.60 -14.42
C TYR A 633 -15.30 -4.50 -13.42
N GLU A 634 -15.24 -3.25 -13.88
CA GLU A 634 -15.61 -2.08 -13.08
C GLU A 634 -17.13 -1.82 -13.09
N ASP A 635 -17.67 -1.45 -11.92
CA ASP A 635 -18.98 -0.81 -11.82
C ASP A 635 -18.84 0.71 -11.95
N LYS A 636 -19.09 1.22 -13.14
CA LYS A 636 -18.99 2.66 -13.45
C LYS A 636 -20.07 3.53 -12.80
N LYS A 637 -21.05 2.93 -12.10
CA LYS A 637 -22.08 3.66 -11.36
C LYS A 637 -21.61 4.06 -9.97
N LYS A 638 -20.50 3.52 -9.49
CA LYS A 638 -19.99 3.70 -8.13
C LYS A 638 -18.56 4.22 -8.16
N VAL A 639 -18.21 4.99 -7.14
CA VAL A 639 -16.84 5.44 -6.85
C VAL A 639 -16.45 4.86 -5.51
N ARG A 640 -15.21 4.40 -5.37
CA ARG A 640 -14.72 3.86 -4.12
C ARG A 640 -13.68 4.77 -3.48
N VAL A 641 -13.77 4.92 -2.17
CA VAL A 641 -12.73 5.51 -1.31
C VAL A 641 -12.12 4.42 -0.43
N ALA A 642 -11.01 4.73 0.24
CA ALA A 642 -10.37 3.76 1.14
C ALA A 642 -11.32 3.32 2.27
N GLY A 643 -11.21 2.04 2.66
CA GLY A 643 -11.85 1.52 3.86
C GLY A 643 -11.31 2.15 5.16
N PRO A 644 -11.90 1.83 6.32
CA PRO A 644 -11.47 2.35 7.60
C PRO A 644 -10.03 1.90 7.94
N PHE A 645 -9.25 2.83 8.49
CA PHE A 645 -7.89 2.55 8.94
C PHE A 645 -7.54 3.33 10.21
N THR A 646 -6.48 2.87 10.88
CA THR A 646 -5.95 3.43 12.12
C THR A 646 -4.54 3.96 11.92
N VAL A 647 -4.20 5.03 12.65
CA VAL A 647 -2.82 5.48 12.84
C VAL A 647 -2.40 5.11 14.25
N GLU A 648 -1.28 4.43 14.37
CA GLU A 648 -0.81 3.81 15.60
C GLU A 648 0.66 4.16 15.87
N SER A 649 1.11 4.05 17.11
CA SER A 649 2.50 4.29 17.48
C SER A 649 2.97 3.38 18.63
N LEU A 650 4.28 3.16 18.71
CA LEU A 650 4.93 2.55 19.88
C LEU A 650 4.93 3.49 21.10
N SER A 651 4.83 4.80 20.87
CA SER A 651 4.77 5.81 21.93
C SER A 651 3.32 6.28 22.16
N PRO A 652 2.85 6.40 23.40
CA PRO A 652 1.58 7.01 23.75
C PRO A 652 1.77 8.53 23.88
N HIS A 653 1.38 9.30 22.86
CA HIS A 653 1.37 10.75 22.97
C HIS A 653 0.19 11.19 23.85
N ARG A 654 0.47 11.73 25.04
CA ARG A 654 -0.58 12.26 25.93
C ARG A 654 -0.99 13.67 25.52
N VAL A 655 -2.29 13.91 25.50
CA VAL A 655 -2.90 15.22 25.22
C VAL A 655 -3.38 15.88 26.51
N LEU A 656 -3.17 17.19 26.61
CA LEU A 656 -3.66 18.03 27.71
C LEU A 656 -5.10 18.46 27.40
N GLY A 657 -6.01 18.23 28.33
CA GLY A 657 -7.38 18.77 28.31
C GLY A 657 -7.45 20.05 29.11
N VAL A 658 -7.87 21.13 28.46
CA VAL A 658 -7.97 22.49 29.02
C VAL A 658 -9.37 23.05 28.76
N ASP A 659 -9.90 23.83 29.69
CA ASP A 659 -11.20 24.49 29.56
C ASP A 659 -11.11 25.82 28.79
N GLU A 660 -12.24 26.52 28.65
CA GLU A 660 -12.39 27.80 27.95
C GLU A 660 -11.50 28.93 28.51
N ASN A 661 -10.84 28.74 29.66
CA ASN A 661 -9.92 29.71 30.27
C ASN A 661 -8.49 29.14 30.44
N ASP A 662 -8.11 28.11 29.66
CA ASP A 662 -6.84 27.41 29.77
C ASP A 662 -6.59 26.75 31.16
N GLU A 663 -7.65 26.40 31.91
CA GLU A 663 -7.53 25.62 33.14
C GLU A 663 -7.70 24.10 32.93
N LEU A 664 -6.90 23.28 33.63
CA LEU A 664 -6.97 21.81 33.57
C LEU A 664 -8.32 21.27 34.05
N ILE A 665 -8.93 20.40 33.26
CA ILE A 665 -10.16 19.70 33.66
C ILE A 665 -9.79 18.34 34.30
N ASN A 666 -10.07 18.24 35.59
CA ASN A 666 -10.00 17.07 36.48
C ASN A 666 -8.62 16.57 36.93
N ALA A 667 -8.30 16.93 38.18
CA ALA A 667 -7.40 16.20 39.06
C ALA A 667 -8.14 15.00 39.68
N VAL A 668 -7.87 13.78 39.20
CA VAL A 668 -8.06 12.60 40.05
C VAL A 668 -6.80 12.47 40.89
N SER A 669 -6.94 12.90 42.13
CA SER A 669 -5.93 12.76 43.17
C SER A 669 -5.62 11.28 43.39
N ASP A 670 -4.37 10.86 43.24
CA ASP A 670 -3.90 9.70 43.97
C ASP A 670 -2.60 10.01 44.71
N LYS A 671 -2.64 9.63 45.99
CA LYS A 671 -1.64 9.92 47.01
C LYS A 671 -0.36 9.13 46.75
N LEU A 672 0.76 9.81 47.03
CA LEU A 672 2.09 9.25 47.21
C LEU A 672 2.08 7.91 47.96
N GLY A 673 2.58 6.87 47.28
CA GLY A 673 3.09 5.64 47.86
C GLY A 673 4.57 5.51 47.48
N ALA A 674 5.43 5.70 48.48
CA ALA A 674 6.89 5.62 48.40
C ALA A 674 7.40 4.30 47.80
N PHE A 675 8.49 4.32 47.03
CA PHE A 675 9.62 3.38 47.12
C PHE A 675 10.82 3.92 46.33
N GLY A 676 11.99 3.98 46.98
CA GLY A 676 13.18 4.68 46.50
C GLY A 676 13.92 3.98 45.36
N VAL A 677 14.16 4.75 44.29
CA VAL A 677 15.22 4.57 43.26
C VAL A 677 15.67 5.96 42.73
N GLU A 678 15.56 7.03 43.51
CA GLU A 678 15.74 8.42 43.03
C GLU A 678 17.20 8.83 42.69
N ARG A 679 18.20 7.94 42.81
CA ARG A 679 19.62 8.33 42.62
C ARG A 679 20.23 8.00 41.26
N ASP A 680 19.48 7.47 40.29
CA ASP A 680 20.02 7.13 38.96
C ASP A 680 19.48 8.03 37.83
N PHE A 681 18.19 8.36 37.84
CA PHE A 681 17.52 9.13 36.78
C PHE A 681 18.07 10.56 36.61
N ALA A 682 18.15 11.34 37.69
CA ALA A 682 18.63 12.73 37.62
C ALA A 682 20.08 12.82 37.09
N GLN A 683 20.92 11.82 37.38
CA GLN A 683 22.30 11.78 36.91
C GLN A 683 22.37 11.52 35.39
N ILE A 684 21.58 10.57 34.88
CA ILE A 684 21.46 10.30 33.43
C ILE A 684 20.99 11.55 32.68
N ILE A 685 20.00 12.26 33.21
CA ILE A 685 19.49 13.50 32.62
C ILE A 685 20.58 14.58 32.58
N LEU A 686 21.36 14.74 33.66
CA LEU A 686 22.45 15.72 33.72
C LEU A 686 23.60 15.40 32.76
N GLU A 687 23.95 14.12 32.59
CA GLU A 687 24.95 13.68 31.61
C GLU A 687 24.52 13.99 30.17
N ASN A 688 23.24 13.74 29.86
CA ASN A 688 22.66 14.06 28.57
C ASN A 688 22.52 15.58 28.33
N LEU A 689 22.14 16.36 29.35
CA LEU A 689 22.11 17.83 29.30
C LEU A 689 23.50 18.42 29.02
N ARG A 690 24.54 17.88 29.68
CA ARG A 690 25.93 18.29 29.47
C ARG A 690 26.39 18.03 28.03
N ALA A 691 25.98 16.91 27.45
CA ALA A 691 26.38 16.53 26.09
C ALA A 691 25.57 17.26 24.99
N ALA A 692 24.26 17.38 25.17
CA ALA A 692 23.32 17.83 24.14
C ALA A 692 22.97 19.32 24.20
N GLY A 693 23.02 19.95 25.38
CA GLY A 693 22.49 21.31 25.60
C GLY A 693 20.97 21.39 25.41
N VAL A 694 20.40 22.60 25.50
CA VAL A 694 18.96 22.85 25.23
C VAL A 694 18.81 23.58 23.90
N GLN A 695 17.97 23.07 22.98
CA GLN A 695 17.86 23.58 21.61
C GLN A 695 16.45 24.06 21.22
N GLN A 696 16.39 25.02 20.29
CA GLN A 696 15.17 25.63 19.72
C GLN A 696 14.47 24.79 18.64
N ALA A 697 13.19 25.11 18.36
CA ALA A 697 12.40 24.58 17.23
C ALA A 697 12.88 25.10 15.85
N HIS A 698 13.45 26.32 15.75
CA HIS A 698 14.25 26.76 14.60
C HIS A 698 15.74 26.81 14.96
N LYS A 699 16.64 26.53 14.01
CA LYS A 699 18.07 26.23 14.27
C LYS A 699 18.90 27.39 14.87
N GLU A 700 18.33 28.55 15.18
CA GLU A 700 19.08 29.77 15.49
C GLU A 700 19.38 30.04 16.97
N GLY A 701 19.13 29.10 17.89
CA GLY A 701 19.60 29.23 19.27
C GLY A 701 19.74 27.92 20.04
N LYS A 702 20.95 27.69 20.56
CA LYS A 702 21.28 26.55 21.43
C LYS A 702 21.94 27.06 22.70
N ILE A 703 21.38 26.69 23.85
CA ILE A 703 22.02 26.93 25.14
C ILE A 703 23.05 25.82 25.34
N ASN A 704 24.33 26.17 25.20
CA ASN A 704 25.45 25.31 25.53
C ASN A 704 25.95 25.65 26.94
N PHE A 705 25.92 24.68 27.84
CA PHE A 705 26.47 24.86 29.19
C PHE A 705 28.01 24.79 29.14
N THR A 706 28.69 25.83 29.63
CA THR A 706 30.15 25.86 29.82
C THR A 706 30.55 25.00 31.03
N ALA A 707 29.70 24.93 32.04
CA ALA A 707 29.83 24.05 33.20
C ALA A 707 28.45 23.56 33.66
N LEU A 708 28.37 22.31 34.12
CA LEU A 708 27.16 21.74 34.72
C LEU A 708 27.58 20.90 35.94
N ALA A 709 27.23 21.35 37.15
CA ALA A 709 27.62 20.72 38.41
C ALA A 709 26.38 20.40 39.27
N PRO A 710 26.32 19.24 39.94
CA PRO A 710 25.24 18.94 40.88
C PRO A 710 25.13 20.00 41.97
N TRP A 711 23.91 20.38 42.33
CA TRP A 711 23.61 21.37 43.37
C TRP A 711 22.83 20.69 44.49
N PRO A 712 23.18 20.92 45.77
CA PRO A 712 22.49 20.30 46.90
C PRO A 712 21.19 21.05 47.22
N GLY A 713 20.27 21.09 46.25
CA GLY A 713 18.94 21.69 46.37
C GLY A 713 17.86 20.67 46.74
N ASP A 714 16.73 21.15 47.24
CA ASP A 714 15.56 20.33 47.56
C ASP A 714 14.80 19.93 46.26
N LEU A 715 14.66 20.87 45.32
CA LEU A 715 14.11 20.63 43.98
C LEU A 715 15.15 20.91 42.88
N VAL A 716 16.04 21.89 43.07
CA VAL A 716 17.08 22.20 42.07
C VAL A 716 18.20 21.15 42.13
N CYS A 717 18.38 20.40 41.05
CA CYS A 717 19.31 19.28 41.00
C CYS A 717 20.74 19.67 40.58
N ALA A 718 20.91 20.77 39.81
CA ALA A 718 22.21 21.20 39.32
C ALA A 718 22.31 22.71 39.03
N GLU A 719 23.54 23.22 39.05
CA GLU A 719 23.95 24.54 38.53
C GLU A 719 24.54 24.36 37.13
N GLY A 720 23.94 25.02 36.14
CA GLY A 720 24.50 25.21 34.79
C GLY A 720 25.04 26.62 34.60
N ARG A 721 26.18 26.79 33.96
CA ARG A 721 26.67 28.10 33.49
C ARG A 721 26.62 28.14 31.98
N TYR A 722 26.15 29.24 31.41
CA TYR A 722 26.10 29.43 29.95
C TYR A 722 26.35 30.91 29.59
N VAL A 723 26.79 31.15 28.36
CA VAL A 723 27.05 32.50 27.84
C VAL A 723 25.85 32.96 27.02
N GLU A 724 25.34 34.15 27.30
CA GLU A 724 24.23 34.77 26.59
C GLU A 724 24.75 35.95 25.74
N GLY A 725 24.64 35.87 24.40
CA GLY A 725 25.14 36.84 23.43
C GLY A 725 26.02 36.21 22.33
N SER A 726 26.57 37.01 21.41
CA SER A 726 27.60 36.54 20.46
C SER A 726 28.92 36.27 21.20
N GLU A 727 29.77 35.38 20.68
CA GLU A 727 31.02 34.93 21.33
C GLU A 727 31.97 36.07 21.75
N GLU A 728 31.82 37.28 21.19
CA GLU A 728 32.65 38.45 21.49
C GLU A 728 32.05 39.44 22.51
N SER A 729 30.77 39.32 22.89
CA SER A 729 30.11 40.25 23.82
C SER A 729 29.17 39.60 24.85
N GLY A 730 29.30 38.28 25.08
CA GLY A 730 28.36 37.53 25.90
C GLY A 730 28.57 37.68 27.42
N SER A 731 27.47 37.81 28.17
CA SER A 731 27.48 37.78 29.64
C SER A 731 27.27 36.36 30.15
N GLU A 732 28.06 35.92 31.14
CA GLU A 732 27.93 34.60 31.77
C GLU A 732 26.75 34.60 32.75
N ARG A 733 25.80 33.67 32.56
CA ARG A 733 24.61 33.49 33.41
C ARG A 733 24.62 32.14 34.11
N ARG A 734 24.00 32.11 35.30
CA ARG A 734 23.79 30.90 36.12
C ARG A 734 22.36 30.38 35.95
N ALA A 735 22.22 29.17 35.42
CA ALA A 735 20.97 28.43 35.32
C ALA A 735 20.82 27.43 36.48
N ALA A 736 19.70 27.47 37.18
CA ALA A 736 19.25 26.37 38.04
C ALA A 736 18.60 25.29 37.16
N ILE A 737 18.94 24.02 37.35
CA ILE A 737 18.31 22.90 36.64
C ILE A 737 17.36 22.18 37.57
N PHE A 738 16.08 22.13 37.19
CA PHE A 738 15.06 21.34 37.86
C PHE A 738 14.71 20.14 36.98
N ILE A 739 14.70 18.94 37.57
CA ILE A 739 14.38 17.69 36.86
C ILE A 739 13.05 17.18 37.40
N GLY A 740 12.04 17.15 36.55
CA GLY A 740 10.72 16.63 36.86
C GLY A 740 10.72 15.12 37.10
N PRO A 741 9.61 14.58 37.64
CA PRO A 741 9.49 13.15 37.90
C PRO A 741 9.61 12.33 36.62
N GLU A 742 10.28 11.17 36.73
CA GLU A 742 10.46 10.21 35.63
C GLU A 742 9.12 9.74 35.04
N PHE A 743 8.15 9.46 35.93
CA PHE A 743 6.78 9.10 35.57
C PHE A 743 5.81 10.11 36.19
N GLY A 744 5.53 11.19 35.46
CA GLY A 744 4.61 12.22 35.94
C GLY A 744 4.65 13.52 35.12
N THR A 745 3.91 14.51 35.61
CA THR A 745 3.87 15.88 35.08
C THR A 745 4.44 16.82 36.12
N VAL A 746 5.24 17.79 35.70
CA VAL A 746 5.67 18.88 36.58
C VAL A 746 4.50 19.82 36.83
N SER A 747 4.20 20.13 38.10
CA SER A 747 3.11 21.02 38.45
C SER A 747 3.54 22.46 38.67
N ARG A 748 2.62 23.43 38.59
CA ARG A 748 2.91 24.85 38.90
C ARG A 748 3.50 25.04 40.31
N PRO A 749 2.98 24.41 41.39
CA PRO A 749 3.62 24.45 42.70
C PRO A 749 5.09 23.99 42.69
N ASP A 750 5.41 22.96 41.90
CA ASP A 750 6.79 22.44 41.79
C ASP A 750 7.69 23.48 41.10
N LEU A 751 7.22 24.09 40.00
CA LEU A 751 7.95 25.17 39.33
C LEU A 751 8.10 26.41 40.22
N VAL A 752 7.07 26.78 40.99
CA VAL A 752 7.12 27.94 41.90
C VAL A 752 8.11 27.67 43.04
N ALA A 753 8.12 26.46 43.60
CA ALA A 753 9.05 26.06 44.65
C ALA A 753 10.49 26.01 44.12
N ALA A 754 10.71 25.39 42.95
CA ALA A 754 12.01 25.34 42.30
C ALA A 754 12.51 26.74 41.88
N ALA A 755 11.62 27.63 41.41
CA ALA A 755 11.99 28.99 41.03
C ALA A 755 12.26 29.89 42.25
N ARG A 756 11.57 29.65 43.38
CA ARG A 756 11.86 30.33 44.65
C ARG A 756 13.23 29.91 45.17
N GLU A 757 13.49 28.60 45.17
CA GLU A 757 14.80 28.05 45.55
C GLU A 757 15.92 28.60 44.65
N ALA A 758 15.69 28.65 43.33
CA ALA A 758 16.62 29.26 42.38
C ALA A 758 16.85 30.76 42.66
N GLY A 759 15.79 31.49 43.01
CA GLY A 759 15.84 32.92 43.35
C GLY A 759 16.62 33.21 44.63
N ASP A 760 16.44 32.37 45.66
CA ASP A 760 17.09 32.46 46.97
C ASP A 760 18.58 32.08 46.87
N ALA A 761 18.92 31.11 46.00
CA ALA A 761 20.30 30.70 45.72
C ALA A 761 21.03 31.60 44.69
N GLY A 762 20.38 32.65 44.20
CA GLY A 762 20.98 33.67 43.32
C GLY A 762 21.32 33.17 41.92
N PHE A 763 20.47 32.30 41.35
CA PHE A 763 20.52 31.95 39.93
C PHE A 763 19.87 33.05 39.08
N ASP A 764 20.16 33.07 37.78
CA ASP A 764 19.62 34.05 36.81
C ASP A 764 18.45 33.50 35.99
N VAL A 765 18.30 32.17 35.90
CA VAL A 765 17.23 31.47 35.17
C VAL A 765 17.00 30.10 35.80
N LEU A 766 15.76 29.59 35.74
CA LEU A 766 15.43 28.20 36.05
C LEU A 766 15.18 27.46 34.73
N ILE A 767 15.85 26.34 34.49
CA ILE A 767 15.55 25.41 33.40
C ILE A 767 14.89 24.19 34.03
N ALA A 768 13.59 24.10 33.89
CA ALA A 768 12.82 22.91 34.19
C ALA A 768 12.96 21.92 33.05
N CYS A 769 13.29 20.67 33.34
CA CYS A 769 13.30 19.59 32.37
C CYS A 769 12.28 18.54 32.81
N ALA A 770 11.35 18.18 31.93
CA ALA A 770 10.34 17.17 32.23
C ALA A 770 9.84 16.50 30.95
N PHE A 771 9.34 15.27 31.04
CA PHE A 771 8.63 14.65 29.92
C PHE A 771 7.31 15.36 29.62
N ASN A 772 6.62 15.86 30.66
CA ASN A 772 5.36 16.59 30.56
C ASN A 772 5.23 17.67 31.66
N TYR A 773 4.45 18.72 31.37
CA TYR A 773 4.12 19.84 32.25
C TYR A 773 2.59 19.90 32.45
N ASP A 774 2.12 20.32 33.63
CA ASP A 774 0.70 20.61 33.86
C ASP A 774 0.31 21.95 33.20
N ALA A 775 -0.95 22.14 32.78
CA ALA A 775 -1.31 23.35 32.01
C ALA A 775 -1.10 24.66 32.79
N ARG A 776 -1.27 24.64 34.12
CA ARG A 776 -1.00 25.82 34.98
C ARG A 776 0.48 26.17 35.05
N SER A 777 1.38 25.22 34.81
CA SER A 777 2.82 25.42 34.72
C SER A 777 3.24 25.88 33.34
N SER A 778 2.45 25.63 32.29
CA SER A 778 2.69 26.08 30.90
C SER A 778 2.65 27.60 30.73
N GLU A 779 1.88 28.33 31.55
CA GLU A 779 1.86 29.81 31.57
C GLU A 779 2.90 30.44 32.51
N PHE A 780 3.60 29.61 33.29
CA PHE A 780 4.53 30.09 34.31
C PHE A 780 5.92 30.32 33.72
N ASP A 781 6.13 31.52 33.17
CA ASP A 781 7.38 31.84 32.44
C ASP A 781 8.38 32.65 33.28
N LYS A 782 7.95 33.16 34.45
CA LYS A 782 8.82 33.87 35.39
C LYS A 782 8.27 33.88 36.80
N LEU A 783 9.17 33.84 37.79
CA LEU A 783 8.89 34.15 39.18
C LEU A 783 9.77 35.31 39.64
N GLY A 784 9.19 36.50 39.74
CA GLY A 784 9.93 37.71 40.09
C GLY A 784 11.02 38.02 39.06
N ARG A 785 12.29 37.90 39.47
CA ARG A 785 13.48 38.12 38.62
C ARG A 785 13.97 36.87 37.87
N ILE A 786 13.43 35.69 38.17
CA ILE A 786 13.88 34.41 37.63
C ILE A 786 12.96 33.99 36.48
N PRO A 787 13.38 34.06 35.21
CA PRO A 787 12.69 33.39 34.10
C PRO A 787 12.73 31.87 34.27
N VAL A 788 11.67 31.19 33.83
CA VAL A 788 11.51 29.73 33.90
C VAL A 788 11.40 29.16 32.49
N LEU A 789 12.39 28.38 32.08
CA LEU A 789 12.48 27.71 30.80
C LEU A 789 12.04 26.27 30.95
N LYS A 790 11.00 25.87 30.23
CA LYS A 790 10.48 24.50 30.23
C LYS A 790 11.06 23.74 29.04
N ALA A 791 11.98 22.83 29.31
CA ALA A 791 12.54 21.91 28.32
C ALA A 791 11.78 20.59 28.37
N ARG A 792 11.22 20.15 27.23
CA ARG A 792 10.61 18.83 27.14
C ARG A 792 11.69 17.79 26.88
N MET A 793 11.72 16.77 27.73
CA MET A 793 12.53 15.57 27.53
C MET A 793 11.89 14.70 26.48
N ASN A 794 12.68 14.23 25.50
CA ASN A 794 12.20 13.20 24.59
C ASN A 794 12.00 11.88 25.35
N ALA A 795 10.87 11.19 25.16
CA ALA A 795 10.56 9.86 25.71
C ALA A 795 11.68 8.81 25.47
N ASP A 796 12.49 9.02 24.43
CA ASP A 796 13.69 8.21 24.12
C ASP A 796 14.78 8.25 25.20
N LEU A 797 14.73 9.18 26.17
CA LEU A 797 15.65 9.25 27.31
C LEU A 797 15.58 8.02 28.23
N HIS A 798 14.47 7.28 28.24
CA HIS A 798 14.37 6.00 28.95
C HIS A 798 15.18 4.86 28.29
N MET A 799 15.67 5.07 27.06
CA MET A 799 16.58 4.14 26.36
C MET A 799 18.04 4.62 26.36
N ALA A 800 18.39 5.61 27.20
CA ALA A 800 19.68 6.30 27.18
C ALA A 800 20.91 5.40 27.43
N ASP A 801 20.77 4.31 28.19
CA ASP A 801 21.89 3.38 28.43
C ASP A 801 22.35 2.65 27.15
N ASP A 802 21.47 2.49 26.16
CA ASP A 802 21.77 1.94 24.83
C ASP A 802 22.23 3.02 23.82
N LEU A 803 22.27 4.30 24.23
CA LEU A 803 22.53 5.48 23.38
C LEU A 803 23.89 6.15 23.63
N LYS A 804 24.78 5.54 24.44
CA LYS A 804 26.07 6.12 24.89
C LYS A 804 27.06 6.52 23.78
N ASN A 805 26.80 6.20 22.51
CA ASN A 805 27.73 6.46 21.39
C ASN A 805 27.19 7.42 20.30
N THR A 806 26.03 8.02 20.47
CA THR A 806 25.43 8.94 19.48
C THR A 806 25.88 10.39 19.72
N GLY A 807 26.56 11.01 18.76
CA GLY A 807 26.91 12.43 18.83
C GLY A 807 25.66 13.34 18.85
N LYS A 808 25.61 14.27 19.81
CA LYS A 808 24.76 15.49 19.95
C LYS A 808 23.41 15.48 19.19
N GLY A 809 22.58 14.45 19.39
CA GLY A 809 21.17 14.47 18.98
C GLY A 809 20.32 15.39 19.89
N ASN A 810 19.19 15.87 19.38
CA ASN A 810 18.31 16.83 20.06
C ASN A 810 17.43 16.13 21.11
N LEU A 811 17.97 15.97 22.32
CA LEU A 811 17.29 15.28 23.43
C LEU A 811 16.32 16.19 24.21
N PHE A 812 16.45 17.51 24.07
CA PHE A 812 15.69 18.52 24.79
C PHE A 812 15.18 19.59 23.80
N VAL A 813 13.86 19.69 23.61
CA VAL A 813 13.20 20.62 22.68
C VAL A 813 12.16 21.46 23.43
N ILE A 814 12.08 22.75 23.10
CA ILE A 814 11.06 23.67 23.61
C ILE A 814 9.91 23.70 22.58
N PHE A 815 8.68 23.39 23.00
CA PHE A 815 7.50 23.31 22.12
C PHE A 815 6.45 24.33 22.57
N GLY A 816 5.70 24.92 21.64
CA GLY A 816 4.52 25.75 21.92
C GLY A 816 3.22 25.07 21.46
N GLU A 817 2.11 25.41 22.11
CA GLU A 817 0.80 24.79 21.89
C GLU A 817 0.17 25.26 20.57
N PRO A 818 -0.80 24.52 19.99
CA PRO A 818 -1.58 25.05 18.88
C PRO A 818 -2.43 26.23 19.36
N ASP A 819 -2.34 27.35 18.63
CA ASP A 819 -3.13 28.56 18.90
C ASP A 819 -4.48 28.44 18.18
N ILE A 820 -5.56 28.42 18.96
CA ILE A 820 -6.91 28.04 18.51
C ILE A 820 -7.97 28.95 19.14
N ASP A 821 -8.87 29.48 18.32
CA ASP A 821 -10.06 30.21 18.73
C ASP A 821 -11.33 29.38 18.53
N ILE A 822 -12.23 29.37 19.52
CA ILE A 822 -13.59 28.81 19.40
C ILE A 822 -14.54 29.95 19.05
N LEU A 823 -15.25 29.83 17.93
CA LEU A 823 -16.18 30.82 17.39
C LEU A 823 -17.62 30.32 17.48
N GLU A 824 -18.55 31.19 17.85
CA GLU A 824 -19.99 30.91 17.75
C GLU A 824 -20.49 31.19 16.33
N ALA A 825 -21.16 30.21 15.72
CA ALA A 825 -21.75 30.30 14.39
C ALA A 825 -23.28 30.50 14.46
N GLU A 826 -23.91 30.74 13.30
CA GLU A 826 -25.36 30.91 13.22
C GLU A 826 -26.12 29.65 13.72
N ALA A 827 -27.29 29.85 14.32
CA ALA A 827 -28.15 28.80 14.88
C ALA A 827 -27.59 28.01 16.10
N GLY A 828 -26.63 28.55 16.84
CA GLY A 828 -26.11 27.93 18.08
C GLY A 828 -25.09 26.81 17.84
N GLN A 829 -24.56 26.75 16.61
CA GLN A 829 -23.46 25.88 16.22
C GLN A 829 -22.11 26.52 16.57
N MET A 830 -21.06 25.72 16.60
CA MET A 830 -19.70 26.16 16.92
C MET A 830 -18.76 25.95 15.74
N GLN A 831 -17.69 26.74 15.70
CA GLN A 831 -16.57 26.62 14.79
C GLN A 831 -15.25 26.75 15.55
N VAL A 832 -14.20 26.19 14.98
CA VAL A 832 -12.84 26.24 15.52
C VAL A 832 -11.92 26.83 14.48
N LYS A 833 -11.18 27.89 14.83
CA LYS A 833 -10.17 28.50 13.96
C LYS A 833 -8.78 28.21 14.50
N VAL A 834 -7.91 27.69 13.65
CA VAL A 834 -6.50 27.45 13.98
C VAL A 834 -5.67 28.63 13.48
N ASN A 835 -5.11 29.41 14.40
CA ASN A 835 -4.29 30.57 14.09
C ASN A 835 -2.84 30.19 13.79
N GLY A 836 -2.39 29.03 14.30
CA GLY A 836 -1.04 28.54 14.08
C GLY A 836 -0.54 27.59 15.16
N VAL A 837 0.79 27.50 15.29
CA VAL A 837 1.46 26.79 16.37
C VAL A 837 2.47 27.75 17.01
N ASP A 838 2.46 27.85 18.34
CA ASP A 838 3.37 28.74 19.06
C ASP A 838 4.81 28.24 18.99
N VAL A 839 5.74 29.16 18.72
CA VAL A 839 7.18 28.91 18.64
C VAL A 839 7.93 29.88 19.56
N PHE A 840 8.56 29.35 20.61
CA PHE A 840 9.34 30.15 21.56
C PHE A 840 10.74 30.51 21.02
N GLN A 841 11.16 31.78 21.15
CA GLN A 841 12.48 32.30 20.77
C GLN A 841 13.37 32.58 22.00
N PRO A 842 14.21 31.63 22.44
CA PRO A 842 15.15 31.79 23.56
C PRO A 842 16.19 32.90 23.42
N SER A 843 16.51 33.37 22.21
CA SER A 843 17.45 34.49 22.00
C SER A 843 16.88 35.83 22.45
N THR A 844 15.54 35.96 22.47
CA THR A 844 14.80 37.18 22.85
C THR A 844 13.92 36.97 24.07
N GLY A 845 13.58 35.72 24.42
CA GLY A 845 12.66 35.37 25.51
C GLY A 845 11.18 35.52 25.14
N GLU A 846 10.83 35.69 23.86
CA GLU A 846 9.46 35.91 23.37
C GLU A 846 8.85 34.64 22.74
N VAL A 847 7.56 34.37 23.00
CA VAL A 847 6.74 33.39 22.27
C VAL A 847 6.22 34.06 20.99
N ARG A 848 6.45 33.46 19.82
CA ARG A 848 5.83 33.89 18.55
C ARG A 848 4.92 32.80 18.01
N SER A 849 3.66 33.11 17.82
CA SER A 849 2.72 32.28 17.05
C SER A 849 3.14 32.32 15.57
N ASP A 850 3.46 31.17 15.00
CA ASP A 850 3.63 31.06 13.55
C ASP A 850 2.26 31.12 12.87
N GLY A 851 2.17 31.58 11.62
CA GLY A 851 0.88 31.66 10.92
C GLY A 851 0.35 30.28 10.47
N PRO A 852 -0.87 30.21 9.91
CA PRO A 852 -1.43 28.96 9.37
C PRO A 852 -0.61 28.33 8.24
N ASP A 853 0.27 29.10 7.59
CA ASP A 853 1.16 28.66 6.52
C ASP A 853 2.16 27.57 6.94
N GLY A 854 2.42 27.41 8.24
CA GLY A 854 3.27 26.34 8.79
C GLY A 854 2.58 24.97 8.91
N ILE A 855 1.26 24.92 8.71
CA ILE A 855 0.42 23.74 8.94
C ILE A 855 0.28 22.93 7.64
N ALA A 856 0.64 21.65 7.69
CA ALA A 856 0.41 20.73 6.57
C ALA A 856 -1.05 20.28 6.51
N CYS A 857 -1.57 19.80 7.63
CA CYS A 857 -2.96 19.44 7.81
C CYS A 857 -3.37 19.52 9.28
N TRP A 858 -4.67 19.62 9.51
CA TRP A 858 -5.24 19.56 10.84
C TRP A 858 -6.58 18.82 10.83
N PHE A 859 -6.90 18.21 11.97
CA PHE A 859 -8.06 17.34 12.17
C PHE A 859 -8.81 17.78 13.42
N ILE A 860 -10.13 17.60 13.40
CA ILE A 860 -10.98 17.85 14.56
C ILE A 860 -11.90 16.65 14.82
N ASP A 861 -11.93 16.25 16.08
CA ASP A 861 -12.98 15.43 16.66
C ASP A 861 -13.99 16.36 17.32
N THR A 862 -15.15 16.51 16.67
CA THR A 862 -16.23 17.41 17.11
C THR A 862 -17.02 16.89 18.29
N ASP A 863 -16.78 15.65 18.74
CA ASP A 863 -17.44 15.05 19.90
C ASP A 863 -16.50 14.00 20.49
N TYR A 864 -15.47 14.50 21.18
CA TYR A 864 -14.36 13.74 21.70
C TYR A 864 -14.73 13.03 23.01
N ASN A 865 -14.69 11.71 22.99
CA ASN A 865 -15.18 10.88 24.08
C ASN A 865 -14.11 10.48 25.13
N GLU A 866 -12.89 11.00 25.03
CA GLU A 866 -11.72 10.62 25.86
C GLU A 866 -11.26 9.15 25.72
N GLU A 867 -11.87 8.37 24.83
CA GLU A 867 -11.48 6.98 24.59
C GLU A 867 -10.65 6.83 23.31
N SER A 868 -10.94 7.62 22.28
CA SER A 868 -10.26 7.57 20.99
C SER A 868 -10.43 8.88 20.23
N PHE A 869 -9.39 9.33 19.55
CA PHE A 869 -9.51 10.44 18.60
C PHE A 869 -10.08 9.96 17.25
N PHE A 870 -11.29 10.43 16.92
CA PHE A 870 -11.93 10.18 15.63
C PHE A 870 -11.76 11.38 14.71
N VAL A 871 -11.20 11.16 13.51
CA VAL A 871 -11.10 12.21 12.50
C VAL A 871 -12.48 12.44 11.88
N ARG A 872 -13.24 13.39 12.44
CA ARG A 872 -14.60 13.73 11.97
C ARG A 872 -14.60 14.82 10.90
N GLN A 873 -13.65 15.75 10.96
CA GLN A 873 -13.36 16.68 9.88
C GLN A 873 -11.84 16.77 9.66
N ALA A 874 -11.45 17.00 8.41
CA ALA A 874 -10.05 17.04 8.00
C ALA A 874 -9.78 18.18 7.03
N TYR A 875 -8.70 18.92 7.27
CA TYR A 875 -8.32 20.12 6.55
C TYR A 875 -6.86 20.05 6.12
N PHE A 876 -6.57 20.49 4.90
CA PHE A 876 -5.26 20.38 4.27
C PHE A 876 -4.85 21.78 3.80
N LEU A 877 -3.99 22.44 4.57
CA LEU A 877 -3.49 23.79 4.29
C LEU A 877 -2.19 23.78 3.47
N GLY A 878 -1.54 22.62 3.37
CA GLY A 878 -0.30 22.47 2.62
C GLY A 878 -0.44 22.60 1.10
N ALA A 879 0.71 22.75 0.42
CA ALA A 879 0.79 23.01 -1.03
C ALA A 879 0.19 21.91 -1.95
N ASN A 880 -0.13 20.71 -1.45
CA ASN A 880 -0.67 19.61 -2.24
C ASN A 880 -2.11 19.28 -1.81
N ASP A 881 -3.07 19.36 -2.74
CA ASP A 881 -4.46 18.97 -2.54
C ASP A 881 -4.64 17.44 -2.69
N PRO A 882 -4.83 16.67 -1.59
CA PRO A 882 -4.98 15.22 -1.67
C PRO A 882 -6.29 14.79 -2.34
N TYR A 883 -7.33 15.63 -2.35
CA TYR A 883 -8.64 15.28 -2.88
C TYR A 883 -8.84 15.62 -4.37
N LYS A 884 -7.81 16.14 -5.05
CA LYS A 884 -7.89 16.56 -6.46
C LYS A 884 -8.56 15.54 -7.39
N ALA A 885 -8.23 14.25 -7.23
CA ALA A 885 -8.81 13.16 -8.03
C ALA A 885 -10.30 12.93 -7.74
N LEU A 886 -10.69 12.98 -6.46
CA LEU A 886 -12.08 12.85 -6.02
C LEU A 886 -12.90 14.09 -6.43
N LYS A 887 -12.37 15.30 -6.25
CA LYS A 887 -12.99 16.56 -6.70
C LYS A 887 -13.32 16.55 -8.19
N THR A 888 -12.42 16.03 -9.02
CA THR A 888 -12.65 15.91 -10.47
C THR A 888 -13.79 14.92 -10.80
N THR A 889 -13.94 13.87 -9.99
CA THR A 889 -14.88 12.78 -10.23
C THR A 889 -16.28 13.10 -9.75
N LEU A 890 -16.38 13.62 -8.53
CA LEU A 890 -17.63 13.93 -7.83
C LEU A 890 -18.06 15.39 -8.05
N LYS A 891 -17.54 16.06 -9.09
CA LYS A 891 -17.88 17.45 -9.41
C LYS A 891 -19.37 17.66 -9.70
N ALA A 892 -20.08 16.62 -10.12
CA ALA A 892 -21.52 16.71 -10.39
C ALA A 892 -22.35 16.50 -9.11
N GLU A 893 -21.76 15.88 -8.09
CA GLU A 893 -22.42 15.47 -6.85
C GLU A 893 -22.08 16.39 -5.66
N ILE A 894 -20.89 16.99 -5.63
CA ILE A 894 -20.40 17.85 -4.55
C ILE A 894 -20.02 19.22 -5.13
N ASN A 895 -20.56 20.30 -4.54
CA ASN A 895 -20.32 21.67 -4.99
C ASN A 895 -18.85 22.08 -4.79
N GLU A 896 -18.36 22.97 -5.65
CA GLU A 896 -17.03 23.55 -5.57
C GLU A 896 -16.78 24.29 -4.25
N ASP A 897 -17.82 24.94 -3.70
CA ASP A 897 -17.76 25.60 -2.40
C ASP A 897 -17.52 24.61 -1.25
N ALA A 898 -18.18 23.44 -1.28
CA ALA A 898 -17.98 22.39 -0.28
C ALA A 898 -16.54 21.83 -0.33
N TRP A 899 -15.98 21.65 -1.52
CA TRP A 899 -14.57 21.26 -1.68
C TRP A 899 -13.59 22.34 -1.21
N ALA A 900 -13.93 23.62 -1.36
CA ALA A 900 -13.09 24.73 -0.91
C ALA A 900 -12.94 24.76 0.62
N THR A 901 -13.96 24.28 1.36
CA THR A 901 -13.89 24.21 2.84
C THR A 901 -12.76 23.33 3.37
N LEU A 902 -12.26 22.34 2.61
CA LEU A 902 -11.16 21.47 3.03
C LEU A 902 -9.82 22.20 3.09
N HIS A 903 -9.71 23.36 2.45
CA HIS A 903 -8.52 24.21 2.39
C HIS A 903 -8.76 25.48 3.24
N SER A 904 -9.12 25.27 4.51
CA SER A 904 -9.51 26.33 5.45
C SER A 904 -8.78 26.16 6.78
N ASP A 905 -8.41 27.29 7.39
CA ASP A 905 -7.90 27.40 8.76
C ASP A 905 -9.04 27.36 9.80
N THR A 906 -10.28 27.54 9.33
CA THR A 906 -11.49 27.54 10.13
C THR A 906 -12.34 26.30 9.84
N SER A 907 -12.79 25.62 10.90
CA SER A 907 -13.65 24.45 10.81
C SER A 907 -15.01 24.81 10.23
N ARG A 908 -15.67 23.81 9.66
CA ARG A 908 -17.09 23.87 9.34
C ARG A 908 -17.91 23.91 10.63
N PRO A 909 -19.09 24.56 10.63
CA PRO A 909 -19.98 24.58 11.79
C PRO A 909 -20.39 23.18 12.20
N PHE A 910 -20.40 22.91 13.50
CA PHE A 910 -20.91 21.67 14.09
C PHE A 910 -21.72 21.96 15.36
N ASP A 911 -22.61 21.05 15.72
CA ASP A 911 -23.44 21.20 16.92
C ASP A 911 -22.61 21.01 18.20
N LYS A 912 -23.10 21.52 19.33
CA LYS A 912 -22.44 21.33 20.61
C LYS A 912 -22.28 19.83 20.92
N PRO A 913 -21.07 19.36 21.28
CA PRO A 913 -20.80 17.94 21.52
C PRO A 913 -21.65 17.39 22.66
N GLU A 914 -22.16 16.16 22.51
CA GLU A 914 -22.86 15.46 23.60
C GLU A 914 -21.91 15.14 24.77
N SER A 915 -20.64 14.85 24.45
CA SER A 915 -19.56 14.68 25.42
C SER A 915 -19.15 15.98 26.14
N GLY A 916 -19.57 17.15 25.62
CA GLY A 916 -19.13 18.46 26.07
C GLY A 916 -17.67 18.77 25.76
N ARG A 917 -17.02 18.03 24.83
CA ARG A 917 -15.60 18.20 24.50
C ARG A 917 -15.32 18.03 23.01
N ILE A 918 -14.27 18.72 22.58
CA ILE A 918 -13.71 18.63 21.24
C ILE A 918 -12.20 18.40 21.33
N ALA A 919 -11.61 17.77 20.32
CA ALA A 919 -10.17 17.61 20.21
C ALA A 919 -9.68 18.11 18.86
N VAL A 920 -8.61 18.90 18.86
CA VAL A 920 -8.01 19.47 17.65
C VAL A 920 -6.58 18.99 17.55
N LYS A 921 -6.22 18.39 16.41
CA LYS A 921 -4.88 17.90 16.12
C LYS A 921 -4.29 18.64 14.92
N VAL A 922 -3.12 19.22 15.10
CA VAL A 922 -2.40 20.00 14.09
C VAL A 922 -1.09 19.28 13.74
N ILE A 923 -0.81 19.17 12.44
CA ILE A 923 0.39 18.53 11.91
C ILE A 923 1.15 19.54 11.05
N ASN A 924 2.39 19.80 11.42
CA ASN A 924 3.25 20.73 10.68
C ASN A 924 3.88 20.07 9.43
N HIS A 925 4.56 20.85 8.61
CA HIS A 925 5.25 20.33 7.41
C HIS A 925 6.40 19.35 7.68
N LEU A 926 6.91 19.31 8.91
CA LEU A 926 7.95 18.40 9.38
C LEU A 926 7.40 17.08 9.94
N GLY A 927 6.07 16.90 9.96
CA GLY A 927 5.43 15.70 10.50
C GLY A 927 5.32 15.70 12.03
N ASP A 928 5.63 16.81 12.71
CA ASP A 928 5.33 16.95 14.14
C ASP A 928 3.83 17.12 14.33
N GLU A 929 3.29 16.37 15.29
CA GLU A 929 1.88 16.37 15.59
C GLU A 929 1.67 16.90 17.02
N VAL A 930 0.73 17.84 17.16
CA VAL A 930 0.29 18.40 18.43
C VAL A 930 -1.22 18.30 18.51
N MET A 931 -1.76 17.99 19.69
CA MET A 931 -3.20 17.92 19.90
C MET A 931 -3.55 18.70 21.17
N LYS A 932 -4.69 19.39 21.14
CA LYS A 932 -5.28 20.13 22.28
C LYS A 932 -6.76 19.74 22.39
N VAL A 933 -7.20 19.45 23.61
CA VAL A 933 -8.60 19.09 23.92
C VAL A 933 -9.26 20.26 24.62
N PHE A 934 -10.44 20.65 24.16
CA PHE A 934 -11.24 21.74 24.72
C PHE A 934 -12.57 21.22 25.26
N ARG A 935 -13.08 21.89 26.30
CA ARG A 935 -14.44 21.68 26.81
C ARG A 935 -15.33 22.83 26.35
N VAL A 936 -16.53 22.51 25.89
CA VAL A 936 -17.46 23.48 25.29
C VAL A 936 -18.92 23.20 25.65
#